data_AF-A0A8T3X1L0-F1
#
_entry.id   AF-A0A8T3X1L0-F1
#
_cell.length_a   1.000
_cell.length_b   1.000
_cell.length_c   1.000
_cell.angle_alpha   90.00
_cell.angle_beta   90.00
_cell.angle_gamma   90.00
#
_symmetry.space_group_name_H-M   'P 1'
#
loop_
_entity.id
_entity.type
_entity.pdbx_description
1 polymer ?
#
loop_
_entity_poly.entity_id
_entity_poly.type
_entity_poly.pdbx_seq_one_letter_code
_entity_poly.pdbx_strand_id
1 'polypeptide(L)'
;MDNKLFILLLLAILISSIAVYGTNPTSCDGQWYNCDRAFTDSSSDDSNTAAFAIVGNTFNTSGRWYNYCFSIPNAAVISEVLVRADFWADNTYGFINVKVSGDGGLTYGPSHIVGGIFNIDYNTGEVWPFIIDVTNDLAWTPDKLNNSNFRVNVTCLTFPSTFSGETVCYLEWLSVGVIFNNSLCVNPECTPTDINIGALCNPCSNMKQSCNVSCQWKSWYCDDVTPSNYSQACNCGPCGCGGTIQCDGTCSGPNPAPLNYGQACGNCGSVNCSGGCTQGICAPGSTQCLGTTFQTCIAACTWQNSSTDADGDGVAFQCGDSLCDNMFGVGDSTKTVNEVGLCNDGIDNNCNGVLDCNDTSCVGDPNCPDLCNVASDCVQSNCTIEACVSNKCQYTNRTLCDAAECPAGSYCTAPGGTCRTPDQNQSVCLNCVADQTSGYPWTWSPSNHQDAGKAYSTNTSVYNTLFNSDGAACSAASGGPCYNASNNPVVHKSRLTTGSCCGNNPNEFYKPDYYGGECTNNVTDCVWSSGDAQATNTGNAKWWCYLHEWNNCIDSTIGTKISNISNVSCVGVIGNNAWTPNFLIKPENQYSCTDGKDNDANGPIDCDDLACKPVILGIAANQQNQRVPNVDVSLRTGLTIVKSAITGQLGNYTISQINCGTYNLIASHADYLPNTRTITLSSGQQATIDLAMILGTSCEPDCTYFGDNIVHASCDTKNGCTFYDSISRAACDNSQPGWIRDYSATHYVVCASGAPQPKVEIKASVSCDSGTLIKVTRIVLYNGKPVKLVVAACS
;
A
#
# COMPACT_ATOMS: atom_id res chain seq x y z
N MET A 1 59.71 -7.68 -21.71
CA MET A 1 58.51 -7.28 -22.45
C MET A 1 57.33 -7.75 -21.64
N ASP A 2 56.60 -6.81 -21.06
CA ASP A 2 55.51 -7.07 -20.15
C ASP A 2 54.25 -7.54 -20.88
N ASN A 3 53.46 -8.36 -20.20
CA ASN A 3 52.04 -8.56 -20.52
C ASN A 3 51.29 -8.84 -19.21
N LYS A 4 51.15 -7.80 -18.38
CA LYS A 4 50.23 -7.78 -17.23
C LYS A 4 48.90 -7.15 -17.63
N LEU A 5 48.04 -7.91 -18.32
CA LEU A 5 46.62 -7.57 -18.47
C LEU A 5 45.80 -8.82 -18.85
N PHE A 6 44.49 -8.79 -18.57
CA PHE A 6 43.53 -9.86 -18.86
C PHE A 6 43.78 -11.24 -18.20
N ILE A 7 43.74 -11.26 -16.86
CA ILE A 7 43.09 -12.35 -16.12
C ILE A 7 42.05 -11.71 -15.20
N LEU A 8 40.78 -11.80 -15.58
CA LEU A 8 39.63 -11.33 -14.80
C LEU A 8 38.37 -12.05 -15.31
N LEU A 9 37.48 -12.40 -14.38
CA LEU A 9 36.31 -13.30 -14.53
C LEU A 9 36.62 -14.81 -14.73
N LEU A 10 35.65 -15.62 -14.26
CA LEU A 10 35.44 -17.05 -14.55
C LEU A 10 36.45 -18.10 -14.03
N LEU A 11 36.70 -18.13 -12.71
CA LEU A 11 36.78 -19.42 -11.98
C LEU A 11 36.49 -19.27 -10.46
N ALA A 12 35.21 -19.34 -10.06
CA ALA A 12 34.80 -19.36 -8.64
C ALA A 12 33.37 -19.89 -8.43
N ILE A 13 33.09 -21.14 -8.84
CA ILE A 13 31.86 -21.85 -8.44
C ILE A 13 32.26 -23.21 -7.86
N LEU A 14 32.51 -23.24 -6.55
CA LEU A 14 32.50 -24.45 -5.73
C LEU A 14 31.33 -24.30 -4.75
N ILE A 15 30.26 -25.06 -4.99
CA ILE A 15 28.99 -24.95 -4.28
C ILE A 15 29.16 -25.53 -2.87
N SER A 16 28.97 -24.71 -1.83
CA SER A 16 29.05 -25.14 -0.43
C SER A 16 28.15 -24.33 0.50
N SER A 17 26.86 -24.36 0.22
CA SER A 17 25.84 -23.65 1.02
C SER A 17 24.49 -24.37 0.98
N ILE A 18 24.21 -25.16 2.02
CA ILE A 18 22.84 -25.51 2.41
C ILE A 18 22.77 -25.30 3.93
N ALA A 19 22.01 -24.29 4.34
CA ALA A 19 21.63 -24.04 5.73
C ALA A 19 20.21 -23.49 5.74
N VAL A 20 19.23 -24.38 5.54
CA VAL A 20 17.81 -24.03 5.63
C VAL A 20 17.46 -23.89 7.11
N TYR A 21 17.39 -22.65 7.59
CA TYR A 21 16.92 -22.37 8.94
C TYR A 21 15.40 -22.16 8.91
N GLY A 22 14.65 -23.23 9.18
CA GLY A 22 13.26 -23.10 9.63
C GLY A 22 13.26 -22.49 11.03
N THR A 23 12.71 -21.28 11.17
CA THR A 23 12.69 -20.51 12.41
C THR A 23 11.28 -20.23 12.87
N ASN A 24 11.09 -20.16 14.19
CA ASN A 24 9.77 -20.01 14.80
C ASN A 24 9.66 -18.64 15.46
N PRO A 25 8.49 -17.98 15.39
CA PRO A 25 8.26 -16.77 16.16
C PRO A 25 8.27 -17.10 17.65
N THR A 26 8.72 -16.16 18.47
CA THR A 26 8.69 -16.25 19.94
C THR A 26 7.92 -15.09 20.57
N SER A 27 7.28 -14.26 19.74
CA SER A 27 6.43 -13.15 20.15
C SER A 27 5.40 -12.83 19.08
N CYS A 28 4.23 -12.36 19.49
CA CYS A 28 3.16 -11.93 18.60
C CYS A 28 2.32 -10.82 19.23
N ASP A 29 1.60 -10.08 18.40
CA ASP A 29 0.57 -9.12 18.82
C ASP A 29 -0.55 -8.98 17.77
N GLY A 30 -1.56 -8.14 18.07
CA GLY A 30 -2.69 -7.87 17.21
C GLY A 30 -4.00 -8.46 17.75
N GLN A 31 -4.83 -8.95 16.85
CA GLN A 31 -6.24 -9.32 17.10
C GLN A 31 -6.52 -10.83 17.03
N TRP A 32 -5.50 -11.66 16.75
CA TRP A 32 -5.64 -13.12 16.83
C TRP A 32 -5.63 -13.57 18.30
N TYR A 33 -6.61 -14.39 18.66
CA TYR A 33 -6.71 -14.99 19.98
C TYR A 33 -5.66 -16.10 20.12
N ASN A 34 -4.98 -16.12 21.27
CA ASN A 34 -3.92 -17.08 21.59
C ASN A 34 -2.83 -17.17 20.50
N CYS A 35 -2.38 -16.03 19.97
CA CYS A 35 -1.41 -15.96 18.85
C CYS A 35 -0.08 -16.67 19.12
N ASP A 36 0.25 -16.91 20.40
CA ASP A 36 1.39 -17.67 20.91
C ASP A 36 1.37 -19.15 20.51
N ARG A 37 0.19 -19.68 20.18
CA ARG A 37 0.03 -21.07 19.73
C ARG A 37 0.61 -21.34 18.35
N ALA A 38 0.65 -20.34 17.46
CA ALA A 38 1.24 -20.46 16.12
C ALA A 38 2.79 -20.58 16.13
N PHE A 39 3.42 -20.73 17.31
CA PHE A 39 4.87 -20.78 17.48
C PHE A 39 5.46 -22.18 17.22
N THR A 40 4.67 -23.26 17.27
CA THR A 40 5.19 -24.63 17.10
C THR A 40 4.20 -25.55 16.39
N ASP A 41 4.70 -26.29 15.40
CA ASP A 41 4.02 -27.39 14.71
C ASP A 41 3.43 -28.41 15.72
N SER A 42 2.14 -28.27 16.02
CA SER A 42 1.35 -29.24 16.78
C SER A 42 0.70 -30.18 15.78
N SER A 43 1.12 -31.45 15.76
CA SER A 43 0.64 -32.47 14.80
C SER A 43 -0.77 -32.98 15.13
N SER A 44 -1.73 -32.07 15.28
CA SER A 44 -3.11 -32.35 15.68
C SER A 44 -3.99 -31.13 15.40
N ASP A 45 -4.73 -31.15 14.29
CA ASP A 45 -5.59 -30.12 13.70
C ASP A 45 -6.76 -29.69 14.64
N ASP A 46 -6.47 -29.22 15.85
CA ASP A 46 -7.46 -28.92 16.89
C ASP A 46 -7.56 -27.41 17.15
N SER A 47 -8.79 -26.92 17.06
CA SER A 47 -9.23 -25.61 17.56
C SER A 47 -8.73 -25.26 18.98
N ASN A 48 -8.47 -26.26 19.83
CA ASN A 48 -7.93 -26.08 21.18
C ASN A 48 -6.41 -25.91 21.22
N THR A 49 -5.66 -26.27 20.17
CA THR A 49 -4.21 -26.08 20.04
C THR A 49 -3.81 -24.91 19.14
N ALA A 50 -4.67 -24.48 18.21
CA ALA A 50 -4.39 -23.37 17.30
C ALA A 50 -4.54 -21.95 17.88
N ALA A 51 -3.85 -20.98 17.28
CA ALA A 51 -4.23 -19.56 17.33
C ALA A 51 -5.45 -19.34 16.41
N PHE A 52 -6.37 -18.42 16.75
CA PHE A 52 -7.56 -18.22 15.92
C PHE A 52 -7.99 -16.76 15.74
N ALA A 53 -8.65 -16.48 14.61
CA ALA A 53 -9.19 -15.17 14.25
C ALA A 53 -10.58 -15.33 13.65
N ILE A 54 -11.55 -14.57 14.18
CA ILE A 54 -12.91 -14.48 13.64
C ILE A 54 -12.95 -13.32 12.64
N VAL A 55 -13.52 -13.55 11.46
CA VAL A 55 -13.69 -12.56 10.39
C VAL A 55 -15.15 -12.49 9.94
N GLY A 56 -15.62 -11.30 9.59
CA GLY A 56 -16.94 -11.08 9.00
C GLY A 56 -16.83 -10.29 7.70
N ASN A 57 -17.94 -10.18 6.96
CA ASN A 57 -17.99 -9.47 5.67
C ASN A 57 -17.70 -7.95 5.72
N THR A 58 -17.53 -7.39 6.92
CA THR A 58 -17.37 -5.95 7.19
C THR A 58 -16.12 -5.61 8.02
N PHE A 59 -15.39 -6.61 8.52
CA PHE A 59 -14.19 -6.41 9.33
C PHE A 59 -13.20 -7.56 9.15
N ASN A 60 -11.91 -7.24 8.99
CA ASN A 60 -10.83 -8.22 8.90
C ASN A 60 -10.01 -8.23 10.20
N THR A 61 -9.50 -9.40 10.58
CA THR A 61 -8.79 -9.62 11.85
C THR A 61 -7.32 -9.92 11.56
N SER A 62 -6.42 -9.09 12.10
CA SER A 62 -4.99 -9.07 11.76
C SER A 62 -4.09 -9.35 12.96
N GLY A 63 -2.96 -10.02 12.74
CA GLY A 63 -1.98 -10.36 13.77
C GLY A 63 -0.57 -10.31 13.21
N ARG A 64 0.41 -10.04 14.08
CA ARG A 64 1.82 -9.89 13.71
C ARG A 64 2.66 -10.85 14.55
N TRP A 65 3.53 -11.60 13.90
CA TRP A 65 4.48 -12.53 14.50
C TRP A 65 5.92 -12.06 14.27
N TYR A 66 6.75 -12.24 15.28
CA TYR A 66 8.11 -11.71 15.32
C TYR A 66 9.01 -12.45 16.32
N ASN A 67 10.24 -11.96 16.50
CA ASN A 67 11.29 -12.60 17.27
C ASN A 67 11.58 -14.04 16.81
N TYR A 68 11.84 -14.18 15.50
CA TYR A 68 12.19 -15.45 14.84
C TYR A 68 13.61 -15.97 15.15
N CYS A 69 14.46 -15.16 15.79
CA CYS A 69 15.80 -15.53 16.27
C CYS A 69 16.75 -16.06 15.16
N PHE A 70 16.63 -15.51 13.95
CA PHE A 70 17.53 -15.78 12.83
C PHE A 70 19.02 -15.62 13.23
N SER A 71 19.84 -16.60 12.85
CA SER A 71 21.29 -16.61 13.06
C SER A 71 22.03 -16.54 11.73
N ILE A 72 21.81 -15.45 10.99
CA ILE A 72 22.33 -15.24 9.63
C ILE A 72 23.61 -14.38 9.69
N PRO A 73 24.75 -14.80 9.09
CA PRO A 73 25.96 -13.99 9.03
C PRO A 73 25.76 -12.68 8.25
N ASN A 74 26.31 -11.55 8.70
CA ASN A 74 26.19 -10.25 8.04
C ASN A 74 26.75 -10.20 6.60
N ALA A 75 27.61 -11.16 6.22
CA ALA A 75 28.16 -11.31 4.86
C ALA A 75 27.41 -12.35 4.00
N ALA A 76 26.28 -12.87 4.47
CA ALA A 76 25.47 -13.84 3.75
C ALA A 76 24.65 -13.17 2.63
N VAL A 77 24.68 -13.78 1.44
CA VAL A 77 23.79 -13.43 0.33
C VAL A 77 22.53 -14.27 0.46
N ILE A 78 21.42 -13.64 0.81
CA ILE A 78 20.11 -14.30 0.88
C ILE A 78 19.70 -14.74 -0.53
N SER A 79 19.28 -15.99 -0.69
CA SER A 79 18.82 -16.56 -1.96
C SER A 79 17.33 -16.88 -1.97
N GLU A 80 16.74 -17.17 -0.80
CA GLU A 80 15.32 -17.55 -0.68
C GLU A 80 14.79 -17.20 0.73
N VAL A 81 13.54 -16.73 0.81
CA VAL A 81 12.80 -16.50 2.05
C VAL A 81 11.37 -17.03 1.88
N LEU A 82 11.02 -18.04 2.67
CA LEU A 82 9.74 -18.74 2.62
C LEU A 82 9.00 -18.64 3.95
N VAL A 83 7.68 -18.42 3.93
CA VAL A 83 6.82 -18.55 5.10
C VAL A 83 6.05 -19.88 4.98
N ARG A 84 6.17 -20.79 5.96
CA ARG A 84 5.22 -21.90 6.15
C ARG A 84 4.08 -21.40 7.04
N ALA A 85 2.86 -21.47 6.54
CA ALA A 85 1.65 -21.20 7.30
C ALA A 85 0.78 -22.47 7.33
N ASP A 86 0.65 -23.07 8.52
CA ASP A 86 -0.31 -24.14 8.76
C ASP A 86 -1.66 -23.57 9.14
N PHE A 87 -2.56 -23.60 8.18
CA PHE A 87 -3.79 -22.82 8.18
C PHE A 87 -4.97 -23.60 7.64
N TRP A 88 -6.06 -23.59 8.40
CA TRP A 88 -7.39 -23.99 7.95
C TRP A 88 -8.44 -23.00 8.45
N ALA A 89 -9.68 -23.17 7.98
CA ALA A 89 -10.83 -22.43 8.46
C ALA A 89 -12.00 -23.37 8.77
N ASP A 90 -12.95 -22.90 9.58
CA ASP A 90 -14.19 -23.62 9.88
C ASP A 90 -15.10 -23.82 8.66
N ASN A 91 -14.87 -23.07 7.57
CA ASN A 91 -15.61 -23.19 6.33
C ASN A 91 -14.78 -22.82 5.09
N THR A 92 -15.33 -23.15 3.92
CA THR A 92 -14.68 -23.07 2.60
C THR A 92 -14.38 -21.66 2.09
N TYR A 93 -14.83 -20.62 2.80
CA TYR A 93 -14.64 -19.20 2.42
C TYR A 93 -13.53 -18.51 3.22
N GLY A 94 -12.83 -19.22 4.10
CA GLY A 94 -11.71 -18.68 4.89
C GLY A 94 -10.39 -18.66 4.12
N PHE A 95 -9.71 -17.51 4.20
CA PHE A 95 -8.37 -17.28 3.62
C PHE A 95 -7.52 -16.47 4.60
N ILE A 96 -6.21 -16.59 4.48
CA ILE A 96 -5.25 -15.65 5.10
C ILE A 96 -4.52 -14.84 4.03
N ASN A 97 -4.33 -13.56 4.31
CA ASN A 97 -3.41 -12.69 3.59
C ASN A 97 -2.13 -12.51 4.42
N VAL A 98 -1.04 -13.10 3.95
CA VAL A 98 0.29 -13.01 4.55
C VAL A 98 1.07 -11.87 3.90
N LYS A 99 1.73 -11.07 4.73
CA LYS A 99 2.66 -10.01 4.32
C LYS A 99 3.89 -10.02 5.20
N VAL A 100 5.05 -9.72 4.65
CA VAL A 100 6.30 -9.59 5.41
C VAL A 100 6.84 -8.16 5.42
N SER A 101 7.59 -7.84 6.48
CA SER A 101 8.28 -6.58 6.69
C SER A 101 9.74 -6.84 7.06
N GLY A 102 10.62 -5.91 6.68
CA GLY A 102 12.04 -5.88 7.05
C GLY A 102 12.47 -4.56 7.70
N ASP A 103 11.53 -3.80 8.28
CA ASP A 103 11.76 -2.48 8.88
C ASP A 103 11.07 -2.28 10.24
N GLY A 104 10.69 -3.38 10.89
CA GLY A 104 10.02 -3.42 12.20
C GLY A 104 8.49 -3.48 12.12
N GLY A 105 7.92 -3.47 10.90
CA GLY A 105 6.48 -3.41 10.64
C GLY A 105 5.99 -2.00 10.31
N LEU A 106 6.86 -1.12 9.80
CA LEU A 106 6.51 0.22 9.31
C LEU A 106 6.01 0.15 7.87
N THR A 107 6.64 -0.68 7.04
CA THR A 107 6.18 -1.04 5.69
C THR A 107 6.09 -2.55 5.53
N TYR A 108 5.22 -2.98 4.62
CA TYR A 108 4.95 -4.38 4.30
C TYR A 108 4.97 -4.61 2.79
N GLY A 109 5.38 -5.80 2.37
CA GLY A 109 5.41 -6.21 0.97
C GLY A 109 4.03 -6.45 0.32
N PRO A 110 4.02 -7.10 -0.86
CA PRO A 110 2.84 -7.63 -1.54
C PRO A 110 1.86 -8.41 -0.66
N SER A 111 0.65 -8.66 -1.17
CA SER A 111 -0.35 -9.51 -0.50
C SER A 111 -0.23 -10.95 -1.01
N HIS A 112 -0.01 -11.92 -0.13
CA HIS A 112 -0.04 -13.34 -0.48
C HIS A 112 -1.29 -13.98 0.12
N ILE A 113 -2.27 -14.32 -0.71
CA ILE A 113 -3.57 -14.85 -0.24
C ILE A 113 -3.65 -16.36 -0.49
N VAL A 114 -3.86 -17.13 0.58
CA VAL A 114 -3.99 -18.60 0.55
C VAL A 114 -5.18 -19.08 1.39
N GLY A 115 -5.79 -20.22 1.03
CA GLY A 115 -6.95 -20.79 1.73
C GLY A 115 -8.00 -21.44 0.84
N GLY A 116 -9.22 -21.57 1.36
CA GLY A 116 -10.37 -22.17 0.68
C GLY A 116 -10.38 -23.70 0.60
N ILE A 117 -11.14 -24.24 -0.35
CA ILE A 117 -11.50 -25.68 -0.49
C ILE A 117 -10.29 -26.62 -0.65
N PHE A 118 -9.13 -26.12 -1.10
CA PHE A 118 -8.09 -26.95 -1.71
C PHE A 118 -7.07 -27.59 -0.75
N ASN A 119 -7.31 -27.56 0.56
CA ASN A 119 -6.29 -27.92 1.56
C ASN A 119 -6.70 -29.00 2.57
N ILE A 120 -7.34 -30.07 2.08
CA ILE A 120 -7.60 -31.31 2.85
C ILE A 120 -7.32 -32.49 1.92
N ASP A 121 -6.46 -33.43 2.29
CA ASP A 121 -6.46 -34.73 1.64
C ASP A 121 -7.67 -35.53 2.15
N TYR A 122 -8.70 -35.65 1.30
CA TYR A 122 -9.94 -36.37 1.60
C TYR A 122 -9.75 -37.86 1.96
N ASN A 123 -8.54 -38.42 1.84
CA ASN A 123 -8.22 -39.80 2.20
C ASN A 123 -7.54 -39.93 3.59
N THR A 124 -6.82 -38.90 4.06
CA THR A 124 -6.14 -38.92 5.38
C THR A 124 -6.79 -37.98 6.40
N GLY A 125 -7.42 -36.91 5.93
CA GLY A 125 -7.97 -35.82 6.74
C GLY A 125 -6.96 -34.72 7.04
N GLU A 126 -5.69 -34.87 6.66
CA GLU A 126 -4.62 -33.92 6.96
C GLU A 126 -4.73 -32.65 6.12
N VAL A 127 -4.55 -31.51 6.78
CA VAL A 127 -4.31 -30.20 6.17
C VAL A 127 -2.84 -30.11 5.73
N TRP A 128 -2.55 -29.64 4.51
CA TRP A 128 -1.17 -29.46 4.06
C TRP A 128 -0.68 -28.03 4.33
N PRO A 129 0.57 -27.81 4.76
CA PRO A 129 1.09 -26.47 4.99
C PRO A 129 1.18 -25.63 3.72
N PHE A 130 0.72 -24.38 3.78
CA PHE A 130 0.97 -23.41 2.72
C PHE A 130 2.42 -22.92 2.79
N ILE A 131 3.18 -23.14 1.72
CA ILE A 131 4.51 -22.55 1.52
C ILE A 131 4.37 -21.31 0.66
N ILE A 132 4.73 -20.15 1.21
CA ILE A 132 4.55 -18.84 0.60
C ILE A 132 5.94 -18.25 0.33
N ASP A 133 6.29 -18.10 -0.96
CA ASP A 133 7.54 -17.47 -1.38
C ASP A 133 7.45 -15.95 -1.28
N VAL A 134 8.25 -15.37 -0.39
CA VAL A 134 8.41 -13.92 -0.21
C VAL A 134 9.81 -13.43 -0.58
N THR A 135 10.59 -14.23 -1.30
CA THR A 135 11.96 -13.91 -1.74
C THR A 135 12.04 -12.62 -2.54
N ASN A 136 10.98 -12.29 -3.28
CA ASN A 136 10.90 -11.11 -4.15
C ASN A 136 10.14 -9.92 -3.53
N ASP A 137 9.55 -10.07 -2.34
CA ASP A 137 8.77 -9.02 -1.66
C ASP A 137 9.63 -7.81 -1.26
N LEU A 138 10.88 -8.07 -0.88
CA LEU A 138 11.85 -7.11 -0.39
C LEU A 138 13.25 -7.50 -0.86
N ALA A 139 14.11 -6.52 -1.14
CA ALA A 139 15.54 -6.79 -1.32
C ALA A 139 16.15 -7.24 0.03
N TRP A 140 16.22 -8.55 0.26
CA TRP A 140 16.60 -9.14 1.54
C TRP A 140 18.09 -8.98 1.87
N THR A 141 18.37 -8.68 3.14
CA THR A 141 19.72 -8.64 3.73
C THR A 141 19.66 -9.20 5.16
N PRO A 142 20.80 -9.64 5.73
CA PRO A 142 20.85 -10.05 7.15
C PRO A 142 20.34 -8.96 8.10
N ASP A 143 20.57 -7.68 7.79
CA ASP A 143 20.08 -6.55 8.59
C ASP A 143 18.55 -6.37 8.57
N LYS A 144 17.84 -6.99 7.61
CA LYS A 144 16.36 -7.05 7.60
C LYS A 144 15.83 -8.30 8.31
N LEU A 145 16.57 -9.40 8.25
CA LEU A 145 16.22 -10.70 8.81
C LEU A 145 16.74 -10.84 10.25
N ASN A 146 16.26 -9.98 11.15
CA ASN A 146 16.56 -10.04 12.59
C ASN A 146 15.33 -9.68 13.45
N ASN A 147 15.43 -9.89 14.76
CA ASN A 147 14.32 -9.68 15.71
C ASN A 147 13.81 -8.24 15.76
N SER A 148 14.66 -7.23 15.55
CA SER A 148 14.24 -5.82 15.53
C SER A 148 13.40 -5.51 14.30
N ASN A 149 13.75 -6.07 13.13
CA ASN A 149 13.27 -5.62 11.83
C ASN A 149 12.25 -6.56 11.16
N PHE A 150 12.39 -7.88 11.30
CA PHE A 150 11.52 -8.81 10.58
C PHE A 150 10.15 -8.97 11.26
N ARG A 151 9.07 -8.90 10.47
CA ARG A 151 7.69 -9.22 10.90
C ARG A 151 6.99 -10.04 9.83
N VAL A 152 6.15 -10.98 10.25
CA VAL A 152 5.08 -11.56 9.42
C VAL A 152 3.75 -11.01 9.93
N ASN A 153 2.94 -10.41 9.07
CA ASN A 153 1.54 -10.04 9.37
C ASN A 153 0.61 -11.02 8.66
N VAL A 154 -0.30 -11.65 9.41
CA VAL A 154 -1.34 -12.53 8.87
C VAL A 154 -2.71 -11.94 9.16
N THR A 155 -3.47 -11.68 8.10
CA THR A 155 -4.84 -11.15 8.19
C THR A 155 -5.82 -12.22 7.74
N CYS A 156 -6.73 -12.63 8.62
CA CYS A 156 -7.86 -13.51 8.29
C CYS A 156 -8.87 -12.74 7.43
N LEU A 157 -9.34 -13.38 6.35
CA LEU A 157 -10.26 -12.86 5.34
C LEU A 157 -11.40 -13.87 5.09
N THR A 158 -12.59 -13.36 4.76
CA THR A 158 -13.67 -14.17 4.15
C THR A 158 -13.85 -13.79 2.68
N PHE A 159 -13.98 -14.78 1.79
CA PHE A 159 -14.11 -14.58 0.34
C PHE A 159 -15.06 -15.61 -0.31
N PRO A 160 -16.01 -15.20 -1.17
CA PRO A 160 -16.25 -13.84 -1.66
C PRO A 160 -16.93 -12.93 -0.63
N SER A 161 -16.80 -11.62 -0.80
CA SER A 161 -17.41 -10.58 0.06
C SER A 161 -18.94 -10.56 0.08
N THR A 162 -19.59 -11.44 -0.68
CA THR A 162 -21.04 -11.67 -0.66
C THR A 162 -21.47 -12.73 0.36
N PHE A 163 -20.53 -13.47 0.97
CA PHE A 163 -20.81 -14.34 2.10
C PHE A 163 -21.23 -13.50 3.32
N SER A 164 -22.28 -13.90 4.02
CA SER A 164 -22.86 -13.15 5.15
C SER A 164 -22.70 -13.84 6.51
N GLY A 165 -22.00 -14.97 6.56
CA GLY A 165 -21.61 -15.61 7.81
C GLY A 165 -20.32 -15.03 8.39
N GLU A 166 -20.07 -15.36 9.65
CA GLU A 166 -18.73 -15.29 10.23
C GLU A 166 -17.90 -16.49 9.75
N THR A 167 -16.59 -16.33 9.72
CA THR A 167 -15.62 -17.39 9.43
C THR A 167 -14.56 -17.37 10.52
N VAL A 168 -14.07 -18.53 10.95
CA VAL A 168 -12.94 -18.65 11.89
C VAL A 168 -11.73 -19.23 11.18
N CYS A 169 -10.67 -18.42 11.09
CA CYS A 169 -9.33 -18.85 10.69
C CYS A 169 -8.61 -19.47 11.88
N TYR A 170 -7.90 -20.58 11.66
CA TYR A 170 -7.03 -21.24 12.64
C TYR A 170 -5.61 -21.34 12.09
N LEU A 171 -4.60 -21.05 12.91
CA LEU A 171 -3.18 -21.03 12.54
C LEU A 171 -2.37 -21.76 13.61
N GLU A 172 -1.78 -22.91 13.26
CA GLU A 172 -0.98 -23.74 14.19
C GLU A 172 0.52 -23.54 14.04
N TRP A 173 1.02 -23.21 12.86
CA TRP A 173 2.44 -22.86 12.71
C TRP A 173 2.66 -21.76 11.69
N LEU A 174 3.48 -20.78 12.06
CA LEU A 174 3.90 -19.68 11.18
C LEU A 174 5.42 -19.53 11.18
N SER A 175 6.13 -20.56 10.72
CA SER A 175 7.58 -20.57 10.65
C SER A 175 8.12 -19.92 9.38
N VAL A 176 9.37 -19.43 9.43
CA VAL A 176 10.05 -18.80 8.29
C VAL A 176 11.34 -19.53 8.00
N GLY A 177 11.46 -20.02 6.77
CA GLY A 177 12.67 -20.58 6.19
C GLY A 177 13.49 -19.51 5.49
N VAL A 178 14.79 -19.47 5.74
CA VAL A 178 15.74 -18.64 4.98
C VAL A 178 16.84 -19.53 4.41
N ILE A 179 17.16 -19.32 3.12
CA ILE A 179 18.32 -19.92 2.45
C ILE A 179 19.29 -18.82 2.05
N PHE A 180 20.58 -19.04 2.29
CA PHE A 180 21.63 -18.07 2.00
C PHE A 180 22.98 -18.71 1.65
N ASN A 181 23.78 -17.99 0.87
CA ASN A 181 25.15 -18.35 0.51
C ASN A 181 26.15 -17.56 1.37
N ASN A 182 27.10 -18.24 2.00
CA ASN A 182 28.05 -17.62 2.92
C ASN A 182 29.34 -17.22 2.18
N SER A 183 29.65 -15.92 2.10
CA SER A 183 30.74 -15.41 1.26
C SER A 183 32.12 -15.51 1.96
N LEU A 184 32.88 -16.54 1.60
CA LEU A 184 34.36 -16.64 1.69
C LEU A 184 35.03 -16.43 3.06
N CYS A 185 35.39 -17.53 3.74
CA CYS A 185 36.67 -17.63 4.45
C CYS A 185 37.58 -18.62 3.69
N VAL A 186 38.77 -18.19 3.26
CA VAL A 186 39.79 -19.09 2.71
C VAL A 186 40.90 -19.28 3.75
N ASN A 187 40.82 -20.40 4.49
CA ASN A 187 41.75 -20.81 5.56
C ASN A 187 41.76 -19.88 6.81
N PRO A 188 40.77 -20.00 7.72
CA PRO A 188 40.62 -19.14 8.90
C PRO A 188 41.55 -19.49 10.08
N GLU A 189 41.99 -18.46 10.84
CA GLU A 189 42.54 -18.65 12.20
C GLU A 189 41.45 -18.65 13.28
N CYS A 190 40.30 -18.05 12.97
CA CYS A 190 39.10 -17.97 13.80
C CYS A 190 37.85 -17.77 12.93
N THR A 191 36.68 -18.08 13.47
CA THR A 191 35.37 -17.72 12.88
C THR A 191 34.91 -16.35 13.39
N PRO A 192 34.09 -15.60 12.64
CA PRO A 192 33.53 -14.31 13.09
C PRO A 192 32.73 -14.36 14.41
N THR A 193 32.29 -15.55 14.84
CA THR A 193 31.60 -15.81 16.11
C THR A 193 32.54 -16.11 17.28
N ASP A 194 33.83 -16.36 17.04
CA ASP A 194 34.78 -16.68 18.11
C ASP A 194 35.20 -15.43 18.90
N ILE A 195 35.12 -15.55 20.22
CA ILE A 195 35.58 -14.54 21.19
C ILE A 195 36.65 -15.18 22.07
N ASN A 196 37.89 -14.68 21.98
CA ASN A 196 38.95 -15.08 22.90
C ASN A 196 38.88 -14.22 24.16
N ILE A 197 39.00 -14.84 25.34
CA ILE A 197 38.90 -14.16 26.64
C ILE A 197 40.28 -14.23 27.31
N GLY A 198 40.87 -13.06 27.52
CA GLY A 198 42.20 -12.88 28.09
C GLY A 198 42.18 -12.61 29.58
N ALA A 199 43.27 -12.01 30.07
CA ALA A 199 43.38 -11.58 31.46
C ALA A 199 42.42 -10.42 31.80
N LEU A 200 42.29 -10.13 33.10
CA LEU A 200 41.48 -9.01 33.61
C LEU A 200 41.99 -7.66 33.09
N CYS A 201 41.06 -6.78 32.75
CA CYS A 201 41.29 -5.40 32.33
C CYS A 201 40.56 -4.45 33.29
N ASN A 202 41.31 -3.82 34.21
CA ASN A 202 40.74 -3.11 35.35
C ASN A 202 39.90 -4.05 36.28
N PRO A 203 39.33 -3.60 37.41
CA PRO A 203 38.64 -4.50 38.34
C PRO A 203 37.20 -4.87 37.93
N CYS A 204 36.73 -4.43 36.75
CA CYS A 204 35.34 -4.62 36.30
C CYS A 204 35.16 -5.35 34.94
N SER A 205 36.21 -5.66 34.17
CA SER A 205 36.04 -6.38 32.89
C SER A 205 37.22 -7.28 32.49
N ASN A 206 37.01 -8.14 31.50
CA ASN A 206 38.03 -9.00 30.89
C ASN A 206 38.52 -8.40 29.57
N MET A 207 39.78 -8.62 29.21
CA MET A 207 40.23 -8.41 27.83
C MET A 207 39.50 -9.39 26.90
N LYS A 208 38.95 -8.88 25.79
CA LYS A 208 38.36 -9.68 24.71
C LYS A 208 39.12 -9.46 23.41
N GLN A 209 39.18 -10.51 22.59
CA GLN A 209 39.62 -10.46 21.20
C GLN A 209 38.48 -11.03 20.35
N SER A 210 38.02 -10.29 19.35
CA SER A 210 37.03 -10.78 18.39
C SER A 210 37.67 -11.02 17.03
N CYS A 211 37.21 -12.04 16.31
CA CYS A 211 37.66 -12.29 14.95
C CYS A 211 37.17 -11.19 14.00
N ASN A 212 37.92 -10.90 12.93
CA ASN A 212 37.56 -9.93 11.91
C ASN A 212 36.86 -10.58 10.70
N VAL A 213 36.31 -9.77 9.80
CA VAL A 213 35.65 -10.21 8.55
C VAL A 213 36.62 -10.77 7.50
N SER A 214 37.91 -10.92 7.84
CA SER A 214 38.95 -11.60 7.06
C SER A 214 39.48 -12.84 7.78
N CYS A 215 38.74 -13.34 8.78
CA CYS A 215 38.98 -14.59 9.50
C CYS A 215 40.31 -14.62 10.29
N GLN A 216 40.76 -13.45 10.76
CA GLN A 216 41.92 -13.21 11.64
C GLN A 216 41.51 -12.49 12.92
N TRP A 217 42.26 -12.66 14.02
CA TRP A 217 41.98 -11.97 15.28
C TRP A 217 42.26 -10.45 15.21
N LYS A 218 41.33 -9.61 15.72
CA LYS A 218 41.58 -8.17 15.95
C LYS A 218 42.60 -7.94 17.08
N SER A 219 43.02 -6.69 17.30
CA SER A 219 43.71 -6.31 18.55
C SER A 219 42.80 -6.54 19.76
N TRP A 220 43.40 -6.86 20.91
CA TRP A 220 42.69 -6.97 22.19
C TRP A 220 42.06 -5.62 22.60
N TYR A 221 40.86 -5.66 23.16
CA TYR A 221 40.16 -4.53 23.73
C TYR A 221 39.42 -4.95 25.01
N CYS A 222 38.92 -3.99 25.78
CA CYS A 222 38.19 -4.25 27.03
C CYS A 222 36.73 -3.82 26.84
N ASP A 223 35.82 -4.74 27.11
CA ASP A 223 34.47 -4.71 26.51
C ASP A 223 33.39 -4.15 27.45
N ASP A 224 33.78 -3.25 28.36
CA ASP A 224 32.87 -2.26 28.94
C ASP A 224 33.63 -1.15 29.67
N VAL A 225 32.99 0.02 29.81
CA VAL A 225 33.57 1.18 30.52
C VAL A 225 33.43 1.00 32.02
N THR A 226 34.54 1.09 32.77
CA THR A 226 34.44 1.30 34.22
C THR A 226 33.70 2.62 34.47
N PRO A 227 32.61 2.65 35.26
CA PRO A 227 31.88 3.89 35.51
C PRO A 227 32.81 4.98 36.03
N SER A 228 32.69 6.22 35.53
CA SER A 228 33.56 7.35 35.93
C SER A 228 33.45 7.72 37.41
N ASN A 229 32.42 7.20 38.09
CA ASN A 229 32.14 7.30 39.51
C ASN A 229 32.32 5.98 40.29
N TYR A 230 32.91 4.95 39.70
CA TYR A 230 33.27 3.71 40.40
C TYR A 230 34.11 4.00 41.65
N SER A 231 33.80 3.34 42.77
CA SER A 231 34.35 3.59 44.11
C SER A 231 34.04 4.95 44.76
N GLN A 232 33.37 5.90 44.07
CA GLN A 232 32.89 7.12 44.70
C GLN A 232 31.76 6.83 45.70
N ALA A 233 31.58 7.70 46.69
CA ALA A 233 30.53 7.58 47.69
C ALA A 233 29.14 7.83 47.09
N CYS A 234 28.14 7.07 47.55
CA CYS A 234 26.74 7.23 47.16
C CYS A 234 25.79 7.17 48.36
N ASN A 235 24.51 7.50 48.11
CA ASN A 235 23.51 7.75 49.14
C ASN A 235 23.99 8.77 50.20
N CYS A 236 24.64 9.85 49.75
CA CYS A 236 25.03 10.99 50.57
C CYS A 236 23.84 11.91 50.83
N GLY A 237 23.10 11.64 51.92
CA GLY A 237 22.08 12.52 52.46
C GLY A 237 22.65 13.49 53.51
N PRO A 238 21.83 14.44 54.02
CA PRO A 238 22.26 15.40 55.03
C PRO A 238 22.62 14.77 56.39
N CYS A 239 22.24 13.51 56.66
CA CYS A 239 22.67 12.75 57.83
C CYS A 239 23.93 11.86 57.58
N GLY A 240 24.53 11.84 56.37
CA GLY A 240 25.73 11.06 56.03
C GLY A 240 25.68 10.34 54.67
N CYS A 241 26.72 9.55 54.33
CA CYS A 241 26.76 8.71 53.11
C CYS A 241 26.63 7.22 53.45
N GLY A 242 25.89 6.46 52.63
CA GLY A 242 25.50 5.07 52.92
C GLY A 242 26.37 3.96 52.32
N GLY A 243 27.19 4.26 51.31
CA GLY A 243 28.03 3.24 50.64
C GLY A 243 28.85 3.81 49.48
N THR A 244 29.34 2.91 48.61
CA THR A 244 30.12 3.25 47.41
C THR A 244 29.58 2.56 46.15
N ILE A 245 29.82 3.16 44.99
CA ILE A 245 29.32 2.69 43.68
C ILE A 245 30.14 1.51 43.16
N GLN A 246 29.45 0.43 42.78
CA GLN A 246 30.00 -0.83 42.28
C GLN A 246 30.07 -0.89 40.75
N CYS A 247 30.62 -1.97 40.17
CA CYS A 247 30.80 -2.12 38.72
C CYS A 247 29.47 -2.13 37.93
N ASP A 248 28.36 -2.52 38.56
CA ASP A 248 27.00 -2.54 37.99
C ASP A 248 26.23 -1.21 38.21
N GLY A 249 26.89 -0.19 38.77
CA GLY A 249 26.29 1.09 39.13
C GLY A 249 25.50 1.10 40.44
N THR A 250 25.39 -0.04 41.15
CA THR A 250 24.63 -0.10 42.42
C THR A 250 25.43 0.39 43.63
N CYS A 251 24.72 0.69 44.72
CA CYS A 251 25.30 1.13 45.99
C CYS A 251 25.48 -0.04 46.97
N SER A 252 26.67 -0.14 47.57
CA SER A 252 27.01 -1.19 48.54
C SER A 252 26.37 -1.07 49.93
N GLY A 253 25.48 -0.08 50.17
CA GLY A 253 24.86 0.12 51.49
C GLY A 253 23.61 1.03 51.50
N PRO A 254 22.78 0.91 52.56
CA PRO A 254 21.48 1.56 52.68
C PRO A 254 21.57 3.07 52.94
N ASN A 255 20.48 3.80 52.67
CA ASN A 255 20.38 5.24 52.91
C ASN A 255 20.39 5.58 54.42
N PRO A 256 21.28 6.48 54.89
CA PRO A 256 21.40 6.82 56.33
C PRO A 256 20.33 7.77 56.88
N ALA A 257 19.39 8.28 56.07
CA ALA A 257 18.26 9.08 56.56
C ALA A 257 17.03 8.21 56.90
N PRO A 258 16.35 8.42 58.03
CA PRO A 258 15.07 7.76 58.32
C PRO A 258 14.00 8.19 57.31
N LEU A 259 13.04 7.30 57.04
CA LEU A 259 12.09 7.38 55.91
C LEU A 259 11.19 8.63 55.88
N ASN A 260 11.05 9.33 57.01
CA ASN A 260 10.29 10.57 57.16
C ASN A 260 11.16 11.81 57.44
N TYR A 261 12.49 11.71 57.33
CA TYR A 261 13.40 12.84 57.53
C TYR A 261 13.04 14.02 56.60
N GLY A 262 12.98 15.22 57.17
CA GLY A 262 12.64 16.44 56.43
C GLY A 262 11.18 16.56 55.98
N GLN A 263 10.34 15.53 56.19
CA GLN A 263 8.90 15.67 55.96
C GLN A 263 8.30 16.67 56.96
N ALA A 264 7.28 17.39 56.51
CA ALA A 264 6.56 18.35 57.33
C ALA A 264 5.86 17.65 58.51
N CYS A 265 5.98 18.23 59.70
CA CYS A 265 5.31 17.75 60.90
C CYS A 265 4.55 18.91 61.55
N GLY A 266 3.23 18.88 61.42
CA GLY A 266 2.36 20.01 61.74
C GLY A 266 2.57 21.21 60.82
N ASN A 267 2.00 22.35 61.19
CA ASN A 267 1.90 23.52 60.32
C ASN A 267 3.26 24.20 60.03
N CYS A 268 4.23 24.08 60.96
CA CYS A 268 5.52 24.78 60.91
C CYS A 268 6.64 23.96 61.59
N GLY A 269 6.86 22.73 61.14
CA GLY A 269 7.92 21.88 61.67
C GLY A 269 8.37 20.82 60.65
N SER A 270 9.55 20.24 60.86
CA SER A 270 10.06 19.12 60.07
C SER A 270 10.78 18.10 60.94
N VAL A 271 10.77 16.84 60.51
CA VAL A 271 11.34 15.72 61.28
C VAL A 271 12.87 15.69 61.13
N ASN A 272 13.59 15.74 62.25
CA ASN A 272 15.06 15.72 62.29
C ASN A 272 15.64 14.29 62.16
N CYS A 273 16.99 14.14 62.07
CA CYS A 273 17.66 12.83 61.95
C CYS A 273 17.42 11.89 63.18
N SER A 274 16.67 12.34 64.20
CA SER A 274 16.33 11.59 65.42
C SER A 274 14.82 11.34 65.60
N GLY A 275 13.96 11.79 64.66
CA GLY A 275 12.52 11.56 64.69
C GLY A 275 11.66 12.55 65.50
N GLY A 276 12.22 13.68 65.97
CA GLY A 276 11.51 14.68 66.79
C GLY A 276 10.79 15.78 65.98
N CYS A 277 9.83 16.49 66.60
CA CYS A 277 8.99 17.52 65.98
C CYS A 277 8.50 18.60 66.96
N THR A 278 8.28 19.84 66.47
CA THR A 278 7.69 21.01 67.18
C THR A 278 6.86 21.86 66.19
N GLN A 279 5.90 22.68 66.65
CA GLN A 279 4.86 23.31 65.80
C GLN A 279 4.53 24.78 66.17
N GLY A 280 3.86 25.50 65.25
CA GLY A 280 3.44 26.92 65.37
C GLY A 280 1.96 27.18 65.03
N ILE A 281 1.49 28.43 65.19
CA ILE A 281 0.06 28.76 65.40
C ILE A 281 -0.78 28.97 64.12
N CYS A 282 -0.21 29.49 63.03
CA CYS A 282 -0.87 29.59 61.72
C CYS A 282 0.06 29.13 60.59
N ALA A 283 -0.49 28.82 59.41
CA ALA A 283 0.27 28.37 58.24
C ALA A 283 0.80 29.58 57.43
N PRO A 284 2.12 29.73 57.21
CA PRO A 284 2.68 30.86 56.48
C PRO A 284 2.10 31.04 55.08
N GLY A 285 1.89 32.30 54.69
CA GLY A 285 1.29 32.66 53.40
C GLY A 285 -0.24 32.55 53.35
N SER A 286 -0.89 31.98 54.36
CA SER A 286 -2.35 32.12 54.50
C SER A 286 -2.75 33.56 54.79
N THR A 287 -3.91 33.97 54.29
CA THR A 287 -4.45 35.34 54.37
C THR A 287 -5.86 35.33 54.93
N GLN A 288 -6.24 36.38 55.65
CA GLN A 288 -7.60 36.57 56.16
C GLN A 288 -7.96 38.06 56.24
N CYS A 289 -9.22 38.40 55.95
CA CYS A 289 -9.81 39.69 56.32
C CYS A 289 -10.42 39.54 57.72
N LEU A 290 -9.87 40.27 58.71
CA LEU A 290 -10.39 40.26 60.08
C LEU A 290 -11.26 41.51 60.27
N GLY A 291 -12.51 41.43 59.82
CA GLY A 291 -13.29 42.63 59.53
C GLY A 291 -12.78 43.28 58.23
N THR A 292 -12.65 44.61 58.21
CA THR A 292 -12.19 45.35 57.03
C THR A 292 -10.66 45.35 56.84
N THR A 293 -9.90 44.81 57.80
CA THR A 293 -8.43 44.80 57.78
C THR A 293 -7.87 43.48 57.23
N PHE A 294 -7.07 43.58 56.16
CA PHE A 294 -6.34 42.45 55.59
C PHE A 294 -5.14 42.03 56.48
N GLN A 295 -5.00 40.72 56.69
CA GLN A 295 -3.90 40.11 57.44
C GLN A 295 -3.26 38.95 56.67
N THR A 296 -1.97 38.74 56.91
CA THR A 296 -1.20 37.61 56.36
C THR A 296 -0.47 36.89 57.50
N CYS A 297 -0.50 35.56 57.50
CA CYS A 297 0.33 34.75 58.40
C CYS A 297 1.77 34.76 57.88
N ILE A 298 2.69 35.37 58.62
CA ILE A 298 4.09 35.50 58.21
C ILE A 298 4.86 34.18 58.43
N ALA A 299 6.09 34.08 57.89
CA ALA A 299 6.95 32.91 58.02
C ALA A 299 7.29 32.49 59.47
N ALA A 300 7.06 33.36 60.46
CA ALA A 300 7.14 33.05 61.88
C ALA A 300 5.88 32.35 62.46
N CYS A 301 4.89 32.02 61.62
CA CYS A 301 3.67 31.29 61.97
C CYS A 301 2.74 32.05 62.95
N THR A 302 2.69 33.37 62.76
CA THR A 302 1.83 34.33 63.47
C THR A 302 1.17 35.29 62.48
N TRP A 303 -0.02 35.79 62.80
CA TRP A 303 -0.76 36.78 61.99
C TRP A 303 -0.19 38.20 62.12
N GLN A 304 -0.14 38.95 61.01
CA GLN A 304 0.25 40.35 60.96
C GLN A 304 -0.62 41.13 59.96
N ASN A 305 -0.97 42.39 60.26
CA ASN A 305 -1.73 43.26 59.37
C ASN A 305 -0.90 43.67 58.14
N SER A 306 -1.52 43.73 56.97
CA SER A 306 -0.87 43.96 55.67
C SER A 306 -1.74 44.74 54.66
N SER A 307 -2.75 45.47 55.15
CA SER A 307 -3.72 46.23 54.35
C SER A 307 -3.16 47.49 53.68
N THR A 308 -3.69 47.80 52.50
CA THR A 308 -3.67 49.15 51.91
C THR A 308 -5.10 49.67 51.76
N ASP A 309 -5.36 50.79 52.41
CA ASP A 309 -6.56 51.64 52.34
C ASP A 309 -6.03 52.99 51.80
N ALA A 310 -6.54 53.44 50.65
CA ALA A 310 -5.83 54.38 49.77
C ALA A 310 -6.50 55.76 49.66
N ASP A 311 -7.81 55.84 49.88
CA ASP A 311 -8.61 57.06 49.97
C ASP A 311 -9.10 57.35 51.40
N GLY A 312 -9.11 56.35 52.29
CA GLY A 312 -9.31 56.52 53.73
C GLY A 312 -10.70 56.18 54.26
N ASP A 313 -11.49 55.37 53.55
CA ASP A 313 -12.85 55.01 53.96
C ASP A 313 -12.90 54.02 55.15
N GLY A 314 -11.82 53.23 55.35
CA GLY A 314 -11.70 52.20 56.39
C GLY A 314 -11.76 50.75 55.90
N VAL A 315 -11.86 50.52 54.58
CA VAL A 315 -11.82 49.22 53.91
C VAL A 315 -10.52 49.07 53.14
N ALA A 316 -9.83 47.94 53.32
CA ALA A 316 -8.66 47.63 52.50
C ALA A 316 -9.09 47.12 51.12
N PHE A 317 -8.42 47.58 50.06
CA PHE A 317 -8.61 47.11 48.67
C PHE A 317 -8.68 45.58 48.57
N GLN A 318 -7.78 44.86 49.25
CA GLN A 318 -7.71 43.39 49.27
C GLN A 318 -8.87 42.70 50.01
N CYS A 319 -9.76 43.47 50.64
CA CYS A 319 -10.99 43.02 51.30
C CYS A 319 -12.28 43.59 50.65
N GLY A 320 -12.20 44.24 49.48
CA GLY A 320 -13.36 44.52 48.62
C GLY A 320 -13.61 45.97 48.17
N ASP A 321 -12.63 46.86 48.30
CA ASP A 321 -12.70 48.27 47.87
C ASP A 321 -12.27 48.47 46.39
N SER A 322 -12.75 49.54 45.72
CA SER A 322 -12.25 49.97 44.40
C SER A 322 -12.37 51.49 44.18
N LEU A 323 -11.25 52.14 43.85
CA LEU A 323 -11.07 53.61 43.67
C LEU A 323 -11.85 54.29 42.51
N CYS A 324 -13.01 53.76 42.09
CA CYS A 324 -13.80 54.25 40.96
C CYS A 324 -15.31 54.41 41.24
N ASP A 325 -15.77 54.46 42.49
CA ASP A 325 -17.15 54.89 42.81
C ASP A 325 -17.19 56.17 43.67
N ASN A 326 -17.89 57.20 43.17
CA ASN A 326 -18.18 58.41 43.93
C ASN A 326 -19.47 58.26 44.77
N MET A 327 -19.99 57.04 44.96
CA MET A 327 -21.29 56.82 45.61
C MET A 327 -21.43 55.45 46.29
N PHE A 328 -21.33 55.48 47.62
CA PHE A 328 -21.57 54.40 48.59
C PHE A 328 -22.59 53.33 48.11
N GLY A 329 -22.08 52.17 47.67
CA GLY A 329 -22.86 50.95 47.51
C GLY A 329 -22.81 50.27 46.13
N VAL A 330 -21.96 50.70 45.20
CA VAL A 330 -21.85 50.08 43.86
C VAL A 330 -20.63 49.14 43.80
N GLY A 331 -20.88 47.83 43.93
CA GLY A 331 -19.82 46.81 43.89
C GLY A 331 -19.33 46.46 42.47
N ASP A 332 -18.06 46.04 42.38
CA ASP A 332 -17.26 45.78 41.17
C ASP A 332 -17.91 44.91 40.06
N SER A 333 -18.98 44.19 40.39
CA SER A 333 -19.74 43.28 39.50
C SER A 333 -20.46 43.94 38.30
N THR A 334 -20.47 45.27 38.18
CA THR A 334 -21.14 46.02 37.09
C THR A 334 -20.21 46.58 36.02
N LYS A 335 -18.89 46.40 36.15
CA LYS A 335 -17.90 46.96 35.22
C LYS A 335 -17.69 46.08 34.00
N THR A 336 -17.59 46.67 32.81
CA THR A 336 -17.32 45.97 31.55
C THR A 336 -16.31 46.74 30.70
N VAL A 337 -15.51 46.04 29.88
CA VAL A 337 -14.58 46.68 28.93
C VAL A 337 -15.25 47.16 27.63
N ASN A 338 -16.58 47.10 27.57
CA ASN A 338 -17.43 47.45 26.44
C ASN A 338 -18.88 47.57 26.95
N GLU A 339 -19.57 48.68 26.68
CA GLU A 339 -20.85 48.99 27.33
C GLU A 339 -22.09 48.44 26.60
N VAL A 340 -21.91 47.82 25.42
CA VAL A 340 -22.99 47.20 24.64
C VAL A 340 -23.84 46.26 25.51
N GLY A 341 -25.10 46.64 25.71
CA GLY A 341 -26.07 46.02 26.62
C GLY A 341 -26.49 46.88 27.82
N LEU A 342 -25.73 47.93 28.15
CA LEU A 342 -25.91 48.79 29.34
C LEU A 342 -26.03 50.29 29.04
N CYS A 343 -25.94 50.70 27.77
CA CYS A 343 -25.88 52.07 27.25
C CYS A 343 -27.10 52.99 27.49
N ASN A 344 -27.86 52.78 28.57
CA ASN A 344 -28.94 53.63 29.03
C ASN A 344 -29.16 53.62 30.56
N ASP A 345 -28.22 53.07 31.36
CA ASP A 345 -28.35 52.97 32.81
C ASP A 345 -27.86 54.23 33.57
N GLY A 346 -27.16 55.14 32.90
CA GLY A 346 -26.62 56.38 33.47
C GLY A 346 -25.27 56.25 34.20
N ILE A 347 -24.55 55.14 34.00
CA ILE A 347 -23.26 54.82 34.63
C ILE A 347 -22.15 54.74 33.56
N ASP A 348 -20.91 55.03 33.96
CA ASP A 348 -19.69 54.84 33.17
C ASP A 348 -19.15 53.44 33.49
N ASN A 349 -19.75 52.40 32.90
CA ASN A 349 -19.45 50.99 33.21
C ASN A 349 -18.01 50.61 32.79
N ASN A 350 -17.42 51.34 31.84
CA ASN A 350 -16.05 51.14 31.35
C ASN A 350 -14.99 52.09 31.97
N CYS A 351 -15.41 53.10 32.71
CA CYS A 351 -14.60 54.08 33.43
C CYS A 351 -13.71 54.97 32.54
N ASN A 352 -14.21 55.44 31.38
CA ASN A 352 -13.45 56.36 30.50
C ASN A 352 -13.82 57.85 30.62
N GLY A 353 -14.89 58.19 31.36
CA GLY A 353 -15.35 59.55 31.60
C GLY A 353 -16.52 60.00 30.70
N VAL A 354 -17.20 59.08 30.01
CA VAL A 354 -18.36 59.33 29.15
C VAL A 354 -19.52 58.41 29.59
N LEU A 355 -20.76 58.77 29.24
CA LEU A 355 -21.99 58.08 29.69
C LEU A 355 -22.93 57.75 28.53
N ASP A 356 -23.52 56.55 28.58
CA ASP A 356 -24.59 56.05 27.71
C ASP A 356 -24.28 56.26 26.20
N CYS A 357 -25.28 56.60 25.40
CA CYS A 357 -25.16 56.96 23.97
C CYS A 357 -24.32 58.22 23.66
N ASN A 358 -23.42 58.68 24.54
CA ASN A 358 -22.31 59.56 24.18
C ASN A 358 -20.98 58.79 24.07
N ASP A 359 -20.88 57.60 24.66
CA ASP A 359 -19.69 56.76 24.64
C ASP A 359 -19.53 56.06 23.26
N THR A 360 -18.31 56.03 22.74
CA THR A 360 -18.00 55.40 21.46
C THR A 360 -18.03 53.86 21.47
N SER A 361 -18.04 53.23 22.65
CA SER A 361 -18.24 51.79 22.84
C SER A 361 -19.71 51.37 22.73
N CYS A 362 -20.65 52.32 22.88
CA CYS A 362 -22.08 52.10 22.68
C CYS A 362 -22.54 52.07 21.20
N VAL A 363 -21.60 52.08 20.25
CA VAL A 363 -21.92 51.97 18.82
C VAL A 363 -22.44 50.57 18.49
N GLY A 364 -23.62 50.49 17.90
CA GLY A 364 -24.32 49.24 17.60
C GLY A 364 -25.25 48.74 18.73
N ASP A 365 -25.37 49.45 19.85
CA ASP A 365 -26.35 49.13 20.89
C ASP A 365 -27.79 49.42 20.41
N PRO A 366 -28.77 48.52 20.58
CA PRO A 366 -30.17 48.74 20.18
C PRO A 366 -30.85 49.96 20.82
N ASN A 367 -30.33 50.46 21.94
CA ASN A 367 -30.83 51.66 22.63
C ASN A 367 -30.21 52.95 22.08
N CYS A 368 -29.12 52.87 21.30
CA CYS A 368 -28.42 54.00 20.69
C CYS A 368 -28.44 53.98 19.13
N PRO A 369 -29.58 53.75 18.46
CA PRO A 369 -29.65 53.35 17.03
C PRO A 369 -29.23 54.42 16.02
N ASP A 370 -28.97 55.66 16.46
CA ASP A 370 -28.52 56.78 15.62
C ASP A 370 -26.99 56.83 15.44
N LEU A 371 -26.22 56.09 16.24
CA LEU A 371 -24.75 56.14 16.29
C LEU A 371 -24.08 55.16 15.33
N CYS A 372 -22.96 55.58 14.74
CA CYS A 372 -22.13 54.74 13.88
C CYS A 372 -20.66 55.18 13.90
N ASN A 373 -19.76 54.26 13.56
CA ASN A 373 -18.36 54.52 13.19
C ASN A 373 -18.14 54.25 11.69
N VAL A 374 -18.82 53.26 11.13
CA VAL A 374 -18.82 52.89 9.70
C VAL A 374 -20.25 52.65 9.20
N ALA A 375 -20.45 52.60 7.88
CA ALA A 375 -21.79 52.48 7.27
C ALA A 375 -22.53 51.18 7.65
N SER A 376 -21.81 50.11 8.00
CA SER A 376 -22.38 48.83 8.44
C SER A 376 -23.00 48.84 9.84
N ASP A 377 -22.73 49.89 10.63
CA ASP A 377 -23.28 50.03 11.99
C ASP A 377 -24.72 50.59 11.96
N CYS A 378 -25.11 51.16 10.82
CA CYS A 378 -26.45 51.68 10.59
C CYS A 378 -27.46 50.54 10.36
N VAL A 379 -28.69 50.72 10.84
CA VAL A 379 -29.78 49.76 10.66
C VAL A 379 -30.02 49.54 9.16
N GLN A 380 -29.63 48.35 8.67
CA GLN A 380 -29.71 47.98 7.26
C GLN A 380 -31.16 48.00 6.77
N SER A 381 -31.39 48.72 5.66
CA SER A 381 -32.69 48.84 5.02
C SER A 381 -32.56 48.53 3.54
N ASN A 382 -33.34 47.55 3.07
CA ASN A 382 -33.30 47.12 1.67
C ASN A 382 -33.50 48.31 0.72
N CYS A 383 -32.61 48.47 -0.26
CA CYS A 383 -32.69 49.49 -1.32
C CYS A 383 -32.39 50.94 -0.87
N THR A 384 -31.64 51.12 0.22
CA THR A 384 -31.13 52.41 0.67
C THR A 384 -29.64 52.32 1.00
N ILE A 385 -28.82 53.14 0.32
CA ILE A 385 -27.41 53.31 0.64
C ILE A 385 -27.31 53.97 2.02
N GLU A 386 -26.84 53.23 3.01
CA GLU A 386 -26.45 53.79 4.30
C GLU A 386 -25.07 54.45 4.22
N ALA A 387 -24.90 55.57 4.93
CA ALA A 387 -23.62 56.26 5.08
C ALA A 387 -23.47 56.79 6.51
N CYS A 388 -22.37 56.46 7.18
CA CYS A 388 -22.04 57.08 8.45
C CYS A 388 -21.37 58.43 8.23
N VAL A 389 -21.95 59.52 8.75
CA VAL A 389 -21.47 60.89 8.55
C VAL A 389 -21.51 61.64 9.89
N SER A 390 -20.33 62.03 10.39
CA SER A 390 -20.17 62.68 11.72
C SER A 390 -20.81 61.88 12.87
N ASN A 391 -20.49 60.58 12.91
CA ASN A 391 -20.98 59.57 13.85
C ASN A 391 -22.51 59.40 13.88
N LYS A 392 -23.21 59.78 12.79
CA LYS A 392 -24.64 59.56 12.61
C LYS A 392 -24.98 58.92 11.28
N CYS A 393 -25.99 58.06 11.29
CA CYS A 393 -26.49 57.38 10.10
C CYS A 393 -27.25 58.32 9.17
N GLN A 394 -26.92 58.26 7.88
CA GLN A 394 -27.64 58.92 6.79
C GLN A 394 -28.07 57.89 5.75
N TYR A 395 -29.26 58.07 5.19
CA TYR A 395 -29.91 57.11 4.29
C TYR A 395 -30.23 57.80 2.96
N THR A 396 -29.86 57.17 1.84
CA THR A 396 -30.21 57.65 0.49
C THR A 396 -30.70 56.52 -0.40
N ASN A 397 -31.77 56.75 -1.17
CA ASN A 397 -32.42 55.69 -1.94
C ASN A 397 -31.51 55.19 -3.08
N ARG A 398 -31.35 53.86 -3.20
CA ARG A 398 -30.78 53.22 -4.39
C ARG A 398 -31.68 53.42 -5.61
N THR A 399 -31.19 53.12 -6.80
CA THR A 399 -32.01 53.18 -8.02
C THR A 399 -32.88 51.93 -8.21
N LEU A 400 -33.93 52.06 -9.01
CA LEU A 400 -34.65 50.92 -9.60
C LEU A 400 -33.65 49.94 -10.23
N CYS A 401 -33.90 48.63 -10.11
CA CYS A 401 -33.03 47.54 -10.58
C CYS A 401 -31.64 47.42 -9.92
N ASP A 402 -31.30 48.19 -8.88
CA ASP A 402 -30.13 47.87 -8.05
C ASP A 402 -30.33 46.52 -7.34
N ALA A 403 -29.26 45.76 -7.16
CA ALA A 403 -29.24 44.43 -6.56
C ALA A 403 -28.19 44.28 -5.44
N ALA A 404 -27.41 45.32 -5.14
CA ALA A 404 -26.28 45.24 -4.20
C ALA A 404 -26.67 44.88 -2.75
N GLU A 405 -27.89 45.22 -2.34
CA GLU A 405 -28.48 44.88 -1.02
C GLU A 405 -29.53 43.77 -1.09
N CYS A 406 -29.83 43.25 -2.30
CA CYS A 406 -30.90 42.26 -2.46
C CYS A 406 -30.37 40.82 -2.44
N PRO A 407 -31.15 39.85 -1.91
CA PRO A 407 -30.82 38.43 -2.02
C PRO A 407 -30.57 38.03 -3.48
N ALA A 408 -29.60 37.14 -3.73
CA ALA A 408 -29.20 36.76 -5.08
C ALA A 408 -30.40 36.36 -5.96
N GLY A 409 -30.55 37.03 -7.11
CA GLY A 409 -31.71 36.88 -8.00
C GLY A 409 -32.90 37.81 -7.70
N SER A 410 -32.76 38.73 -6.74
CA SER A 410 -33.73 39.81 -6.45
C SER A 410 -33.14 41.20 -6.70
N TYR A 411 -34.00 42.20 -6.87
CA TYR A 411 -33.60 43.59 -7.13
C TYR A 411 -34.63 44.58 -6.58
N CYS A 412 -34.23 45.86 -6.48
CA CYS A 412 -35.03 46.96 -5.99
C CYS A 412 -36.18 47.31 -6.94
N THR A 413 -37.42 47.18 -6.44
CA THR A 413 -38.68 47.43 -7.19
C THR A 413 -38.97 48.90 -7.48
N ALA A 414 -38.34 49.81 -6.75
CA ALA A 414 -38.37 51.27 -6.92
C ALA A 414 -37.20 51.87 -6.12
N PRO A 415 -36.88 53.17 -6.28
CA PRO A 415 -35.86 53.82 -5.45
C PRO A 415 -36.28 53.88 -3.97
N GLY A 416 -35.56 53.19 -3.08
CA GLY A 416 -35.98 52.97 -1.69
C GLY A 416 -37.20 52.03 -1.57
N GLY A 417 -37.39 51.15 -2.57
CA GLY A 417 -38.46 50.16 -2.61
C GLY A 417 -38.13 48.88 -1.85
N THR A 418 -38.80 47.79 -2.21
CA THR A 418 -38.50 46.45 -1.65
C THR A 418 -37.72 45.60 -2.65
N CYS A 419 -36.84 44.72 -2.16
CA CYS A 419 -36.24 43.67 -2.97
C CYS A 419 -37.31 42.63 -3.35
N ARG A 420 -37.37 42.25 -4.63
CA ARG A 420 -38.22 41.15 -5.13
C ARG A 420 -37.53 40.36 -6.23
N THR A 421 -37.91 39.10 -6.40
CA THR A 421 -37.51 38.27 -7.55
C THR A 421 -38.28 38.67 -8.82
N PRO A 422 -37.80 38.30 -10.04
CA PRO A 422 -38.57 38.40 -11.29
C PRO A 422 -40.02 37.91 -11.21
N ASP A 423 -40.28 36.83 -10.47
CA ASP A 423 -41.62 36.22 -10.40
C ASP A 423 -42.59 36.98 -9.47
N GLN A 424 -42.06 37.88 -8.62
CA GLN A 424 -42.82 38.63 -7.62
C GLN A 424 -43.10 40.09 -8.02
N ASN A 425 -42.63 40.53 -9.19
CA ASN A 425 -42.86 41.87 -9.73
C ASN A 425 -43.06 41.84 -11.25
N GLN A 426 -43.96 42.68 -11.78
CA GLN A 426 -44.22 42.74 -13.22
C GLN A 426 -43.12 43.44 -14.03
N SER A 427 -42.15 44.09 -13.37
CA SER A 427 -41.02 44.78 -14.00
C SER A 427 -39.73 43.99 -13.79
N VAL A 428 -39.35 43.18 -14.78
CA VAL A 428 -38.17 42.31 -14.73
C VAL A 428 -36.90 43.09 -15.12
N CYS A 429 -35.92 43.13 -14.22
CA CYS A 429 -34.60 43.71 -14.47
C CYS A 429 -33.63 42.65 -15.02
N LEU A 430 -33.25 42.76 -16.30
CA LEU A 430 -32.32 41.85 -16.98
C LEU A 430 -30.93 42.49 -17.17
N ASN A 431 -29.91 41.94 -16.53
CA ASN A 431 -28.51 42.29 -16.76
C ASN A 431 -27.86 41.32 -17.74
N CYS A 432 -27.59 41.78 -18.96
CA CYS A 432 -26.79 41.04 -19.94
C CYS A 432 -25.29 41.25 -19.67
N VAL A 433 -24.53 40.16 -19.52
CA VAL A 433 -23.06 40.17 -19.39
C VAL A 433 -22.45 39.56 -20.65
N ALA A 434 -21.38 40.16 -21.17
CA ALA A 434 -20.68 39.65 -22.34
C ALA A 434 -19.65 38.57 -21.94
N ASP A 435 -19.55 37.49 -22.73
CA ASP A 435 -18.55 36.45 -22.55
C ASP A 435 -17.14 36.96 -22.93
N GLN A 436 -16.13 36.60 -22.14
CA GLN A 436 -14.72 36.90 -22.40
C GLN A 436 -13.80 35.75 -21.98
N THR A 437 -13.74 34.69 -22.79
CA THR A 437 -12.66 33.70 -22.74
C THR A 437 -11.44 34.16 -23.56
N SER A 438 -10.56 34.93 -22.92
CA SER A 438 -9.25 35.29 -23.48
C SER A 438 -8.30 34.10 -23.53
N GLY A 439 -7.58 33.89 -24.64
CA GLY A 439 -6.34 33.08 -24.64
C GLY A 439 -6.04 32.17 -25.84
N TYR A 440 -7.01 31.83 -26.69
CA TYR A 440 -6.82 30.79 -27.74
C TYR A 440 -6.94 31.31 -29.19
N PRO A 441 -5.85 31.30 -29.99
CA PRO A 441 -5.88 31.67 -31.41
C PRO A 441 -6.15 30.46 -32.32
N TRP A 442 -7.42 30.09 -32.53
CA TRP A 442 -7.81 29.04 -33.47
C TRP A 442 -8.13 29.62 -34.86
N THR A 443 -7.24 29.41 -35.84
CA THR A 443 -7.46 29.81 -37.24
C THR A 443 -7.85 28.61 -38.11
N TRP A 444 -9.15 28.44 -38.37
CA TRP A 444 -9.67 27.48 -39.36
C TRP A 444 -10.76 28.11 -40.23
N SER A 445 -10.99 27.51 -41.40
CA SER A 445 -11.91 27.99 -42.45
C SER A 445 -12.53 26.76 -43.14
N PRO A 446 -13.80 26.78 -43.58
CA PRO A 446 -14.73 27.92 -43.61
C PRO A 446 -15.21 28.39 -42.23
N SER A 447 -15.61 29.66 -42.15
CA SER A 447 -16.03 30.32 -40.91
C SER A 447 -17.54 30.21 -40.69
N ASN A 448 -17.98 29.31 -39.82
CA ASN A 448 -19.37 29.22 -39.34
C ASN A 448 -19.42 29.26 -37.79
N HIS A 449 -19.09 30.41 -37.21
CA HIS A 449 -19.34 30.65 -35.79
C HIS A 449 -20.85 30.68 -35.55
N GLN A 450 -21.35 29.80 -34.68
CA GLN A 450 -22.72 29.81 -34.16
C GLN A 450 -22.64 29.76 -32.64
N ASP A 451 -22.33 30.91 -32.05
CA ASP A 451 -22.31 31.17 -30.62
C ASP A 451 -23.74 31.15 -30.05
N ALA A 452 -24.25 29.95 -29.82
CA ALA A 452 -25.43 29.69 -29.02
C ALA A 452 -25.17 30.07 -27.55
N GLY A 453 -25.37 31.35 -27.22
CA GLY A 453 -25.18 31.90 -25.88
C GLY A 453 -26.03 31.18 -24.83
N LYS A 454 -25.40 30.31 -24.03
CA LYS A 454 -26.05 29.57 -22.94
C LYS A 454 -26.09 30.40 -21.66
N ALA A 455 -27.21 31.09 -21.43
CA ALA A 455 -27.58 31.47 -20.08
C ALA A 455 -28.06 30.22 -19.32
N TYR A 456 -27.34 29.81 -18.27
CA TYR A 456 -27.75 28.70 -17.42
C TYR A 456 -28.67 29.19 -16.29
N SER A 457 -29.84 28.55 -16.15
CA SER A 457 -30.58 28.55 -14.89
C SER A 457 -29.98 27.49 -13.96
N THR A 458 -29.70 27.83 -12.71
CA THR A 458 -29.11 26.93 -11.71
C THR A 458 -30.15 26.16 -10.89
N ASN A 459 -31.42 26.17 -11.31
CA ASN A 459 -32.51 25.48 -10.62
C ASN A 459 -33.11 24.35 -11.47
N THR A 460 -33.04 23.11 -10.96
CA THR A 460 -33.40 21.85 -11.62
C THR A 460 -34.90 21.62 -11.84
N SER A 461 -35.75 22.63 -11.63
CA SER A 461 -37.21 22.50 -11.62
C SER A 461 -37.96 23.32 -12.69
N VAL A 462 -37.27 24.06 -13.55
CA VAL A 462 -37.91 24.87 -14.62
C VAL A 462 -37.28 24.60 -16.01
N TYR A 463 -37.58 23.43 -16.58
CA TYR A 463 -37.54 23.27 -18.04
C TYR A 463 -38.85 23.80 -18.62
N ASN A 464 -38.86 25.04 -19.12
CA ASN A 464 -39.68 25.52 -20.26
C ASN A 464 -39.66 27.07 -20.39
N THR A 465 -38.59 27.64 -20.97
CA THR A 465 -38.66 28.79 -21.91
C THR A 465 -37.25 29.12 -22.41
N LEU A 466 -36.99 28.92 -23.70
CA LEU A 466 -35.83 29.47 -24.40
C LEU A 466 -36.30 30.63 -25.29
N PHE A 467 -35.59 31.75 -25.25
CA PHE A 467 -35.80 32.85 -26.19
C PHE A 467 -35.26 32.49 -27.59
N ASN A 468 -35.91 33.02 -28.62
CA ASN A 468 -35.48 32.97 -30.02
C ASN A 468 -35.71 34.37 -30.61
N SER A 469 -34.78 34.88 -31.42
CA SER A 469 -34.65 36.31 -31.76
C SER A 469 -35.41 36.81 -33.01
N ASP A 470 -36.02 35.93 -33.83
CA ASP A 470 -36.08 36.21 -35.29
C ASP A 470 -37.48 36.57 -35.89
N GLY A 471 -37.93 37.83 -35.74
CA GLY A 471 -38.95 38.54 -36.60
C GLY A 471 -40.44 38.17 -36.42
N ALA A 472 -41.51 38.99 -36.63
CA ALA A 472 -41.86 40.44 -36.61
C ALA A 472 -43.44 40.58 -36.76
N ALA A 473 -44.25 41.48 -36.15
CA ALA A 473 -44.12 42.53 -35.12
C ALA A 473 -45.49 42.99 -34.50
N CYS A 474 -45.57 43.45 -33.24
CA CYS A 474 -46.72 44.16 -32.59
C CYS A 474 -46.36 44.70 -31.17
N SER A 475 -47.04 45.69 -30.54
CA SER A 475 -47.41 47.06 -30.96
C SER A 475 -47.25 48.02 -29.75
N ALA A 476 -47.30 49.34 -29.92
CA ALA A 476 -46.58 50.28 -29.03
C ALA A 476 -47.36 50.90 -27.83
N ALA A 477 -46.82 50.70 -26.62
CA ALA A 477 -46.88 51.64 -25.49
C ALA A 477 -45.68 51.38 -24.55
N SER A 478 -44.83 52.41 -24.32
CA SER A 478 -43.75 52.51 -23.29
C SER A 478 -43.06 51.21 -22.80
N GLY A 479 -41.80 50.90 -23.11
CA GLY A 479 -40.73 51.58 -23.86
C GLY A 479 -39.35 51.19 -23.28
N GLY A 480 -38.24 51.08 -24.01
CA GLY A 480 -37.98 51.36 -25.43
C GLY A 480 -37.29 50.20 -26.19
N PRO A 481 -36.57 50.48 -27.30
CA PRO A 481 -36.14 49.46 -28.26
C PRO A 481 -34.81 48.76 -27.94
N CYS A 482 -34.73 47.47 -28.27
CA CYS A 482 -33.48 46.73 -28.42
C CYS A 482 -32.99 46.80 -29.87
N TYR A 483 -31.66 46.83 -30.06
CA TYR A 483 -31.01 46.90 -31.37
C TYR A 483 -29.95 45.81 -31.53
N ASN A 484 -29.66 45.40 -32.77
CA ASN A 484 -28.46 44.62 -33.07
C ASN A 484 -27.19 45.50 -33.10
N ALA A 485 -26.00 44.89 -33.24
CA ALA A 485 -24.71 45.59 -33.25
C ALA A 485 -24.54 46.65 -34.37
N SER A 486 -25.40 46.60 -35.41
CA SER A 486 -25.47 47.58 -36.50
C SER A 486 -26.59 48.62 -36.30
N ASN A 487 -27.13 48.73 -35.08
CA ASN A 487 -28.19 49.65 -34.65
C ASN A 487 -29.56 49.47 -35.36
N ASN A 488 -29.93 48.24 -35.73
CA ASN A 488 -31.24 47.93 -36.37
C ASN A 488 -32.22 47.26 -35.38
N PRO A 489 -33.54 47.57 -35.43
CA PRO A 489 -34.55 46.99 -34.52
C PRO A 489 -34.98 45.55 -34.85
N VAL A 490 -35.51 44.83 -33.85
CA VAL A 490 -35.94 43.41 -33.92
C VAL A 490 -37.32 43.21 -33.25
N VAL A 491 -38.12 42.21 -33.65
CA VAL A 491 -39.57 42.03 -33.30
C VAL A 491 -40.05 40.57 -33.53
N HIS A 492 -41.29 40.15 -33.16
CA HIS A 492 -41.78 38.72 -33.21
C HIS A 492 -43.04 38.42 -34.08
N LYS A 493 -43.14 37.22 -34.69
CA LYS A 493 -44.29 36.64 -35.45
C LYS A 493 -45.21 35.78 -34.57
N SER A 494 -46.42 35.47 -35.09
CA SER A 494 -47.52 34.84 -34.35
C SER A 494 -47.73 33.33 -34.60
N ARG A 495 -48.43 32.69 -33.64
CA ARG A 495 -48.68 31.24 -33.51
C ARG A 495 -49.65 30.67 -34.56
N LEU A 496 -49.36 29.46 -35.07
CA LEU A 496 -50.28 28.67 -35.92
C LEU A 496 -51.43 28.04 -35.11
N THR A 497 -52.63 27.98 -35.70
CA THR A 497 -53.89 27.67 -35.01
C THR A 497 -54.34 26.21 -35.04
N THR A 498 -53.51 25.28 -35.55
CA THR A 498 -53.78 23.83 -35.57
C THR A 498 -52.73 23.07 -34.79
N GLY A 499 -53.12 22.45 -33.68
CA GLY A 499 -52.19 21.76 -32.76
C GLY A 499 -51.79 20.37 -33.27
N SER A 500 -50.82 20.30 -34.18
CA SER A 500 -50.22 19.04 -34.64
C SER A 500 -48.78 19.25 -35.12
N CYS A 501 -47.80 18.95 -34.25
CA CYS A 501 -46.50 18.33 -34.55
C CYS A 501 -45.75 18.04 -33.24
N CYS A 502 -44.84 17.07 -33.29
CA CYS A 502 -44.02 16.53 -32.20
C CYS A 502 -44.79 15.82 -31.07
N GLY A 503 -44.57 14.50 -30.92
CA GLY A 503 -44.87 13.75 -29.70
C GLY A 503 -46.31 13.26 -29.53
N ASN A 504 -47.12 13.19 -30.60
CA ASN A 504 -48.50 12.68 -30.53
C ASN A 504 -48.64 11.17 -30.81
N ASN A 505 -47.53 10.44 -30.92
CA ASN A 505 -47.46 8.98 -31.02
C ASN A 505 -46.41 8.45 -30.02
N PRO A 506 -46.73 7.49 -29.12
CA PRO A 506 -45.75 6.92 -28.17
C PRO A 506 -44.54 6.21 -28.79
N ASN A 507 -44.53 5.99 -30.10
CA ASN A 507 -43.50 5.21 -30.81
C ASN A 507 -42.48 6.09 -31.57
N GLU A 508 -42.40 7.40 -31.30
CA GLU A 508 -41.44 8.32 -31.93
C GLU A 508 -40.15 8.45 -31.09
N PHE A 509 -39.00 8.08 -31.66
CA PHE A 509 -37.69 8.11 -30.99
C PHE A 509 -36.76 9.18 -31.60
N TYR A 510 -36.41 10.20 -30.81
CA TYR A 510 -35.54 11.30 -31.24
C TYR A 510 -34.11 11.15 -30.71
N LYS A 511 -33.13 11.79 -31.38
CA LYS A 511 -31.74 11.83 -30.91
C LYS A 511 -31.59 12.82 -29.72
N PRO A 512 -31.01 12.44 -28.57
CA PRO A 512 -30.98 13.29 -27.37
C PRO A 512 -30.24 14.64 -27.51
N ASP A 513 -29.20 14.71 -28.35
CA ASP A 513 -28.21 15.78 -28.28
C ASP A 513 -28.58 17.09 -29.02
N TYR A 514 -29.70 17.15 -29.75
CA TYR A 514 -30.00 18.29 -30.65
C TYR A 514 -31.50 18.58 -30.79
N TYR A 515 -31.90 19.81 -30.52
CA TYR A 515 -33.26 20.29 -30.66
C TYR A 515 -33.36 21.29 -31.82
N GLY A 516 -33.63 20.77 -33.03
CA GLY A 516 -33.97 21.54 -34.23
C GLY A 516 -35.15 20.86 -34.93
N GLY A 517 -36.19 21.62 -35.25
CA GLY A 517 -37.48 21.07 -35.67
C GLY A 517 -37.83 21.33 -37.13
N GLU A 518 -37.65 20.32 -37.98
CA GLU A 518 -38.36 20.19 -39.26
C GLU A 518 -39.09 18.84 -39.30
N CYS A 519 -40.39 18.86 -39.59
CA CYS A 519 -41.26 17.69 -39.46
C CYS A 519 -41.60 17.09 -40.83
N THR A 520 -41.23 15.83 -41.06
CA THR A 520 -41.73 15.04 -42.19
C THR A 520 -42.91 14.18 -41.72
N ASN A 521 -44.08 14.32 -42.35
CA ASN A 521 -45.35 13.79 -41.84
C ASN A 521 -45.51 12.24 -41.91
N ASN A 522 -44.45 11.49 -42.18
CA ASN A 522 -44.48 10.03 -42.26
C ASN A 522 -43.09 9.42 -42.07
N VAL A 523 -42.67 9.29 -40.82
CA VAL A 523 -41.43 8.59 -40.42
C VAL A 523 -41.72 7.61 -39.29
N THR A 524 -41.88 6.34 -39.67
CA THR A 524 -41.67 5.22 -38.73
C THR A 524 -40.19 4.90 -38.54
N ASP A 525 -39.28 5.67 -39.14
CA ASP A 525 -37.85 5.41 -39.28
C ASP A 525 -37.02 6.55 -38.65
N CYS A 526 -35.74 6.30 -38.38
CA CYS A 526 -34.88 7.27 -37.69
C CYS A 526 -34.67 8.53 -38.54
N VAL A 527 -34.54 9.70 -37.92
CA VAL A 527 -34.38 11.00 -38.61
C VAL A 527 -33.10 11.71 -38.17
N TRP A 528 -32.37 12.30 -39.11
CA TRP A 528 -31.26 13.22 -38.82
C TRP A 528 -31.77 14.60 -38.38
N SER A 529 -30.91 15.41 -37.76
CA SER A 529 -31.21 16.79 -37.37
C SER A 529 -31.40 17.77 -38.55
N SER A 530 -31.27 17.29 -39.79
CA SER A 530 -31.62 17.99 -41.04
C SER A 530 -33.03 17.71 -41.53
N GLY A 531 -33.82 16.89 -40.81
CA GLY A 531 -35.13 16.41 -41.27
C GLY A 531 -35.06 15.22 -42.24
N ASP A 532 -33.87 14.83 -42.70
CA ASP A 532 -33.65 13.68 -43.56
C ASP A 532 -33.96 12.36 -42.83
N ALA A 533 -34.92 11.61 -43.33
CA ALA A 533 -35.22 10.26 -42.87
C ALA A 533 -34.11 9.26 -43.27
N GLN A 534 -33.91 8.24 -42.44
CA GLN A 534 -32.97 7.14 -42.65
C GLN A 534 -33.69 5.81 -42.49
N ALA A 535 -33.72 5.02 -43.56
CA ALA A 535 -34.31 3.70 -43.54
C ALA A 535 -33.63 2.80 -42.47
N THR A 536 -34.39 1.96 -41.79
CA THR A 536 -33.84 1.00 -40.83
C THR A 536 -32.75 0.12 -41.46
N ASN A 537 -31.63 -0.03 -40.74
CA ASN A 537 -30.33 -0.51 -41.21
C ASN A 537 -29.59 0.44 -42.18
N THR A 538 -29.60 1.75 -41.89
CA THR A 538 -28.71 2.74 -42.52
C THR A 538 -28.11 3.70 -41.48
N GLY A 539 -27.07 4.44 -41.84
CA GLY A 539 -26.39 5.37 -40.95
C GLY A 539 -24.98 5.74 -41.42
N ASN A 540 -24.12 6.13 -40.47
CA ASN A 540 -22.71 6.45 -40.68
C ASN A 540 -21.82 5.74 -39.64
N ALA A 541 -20.50 5.94 -39.73
CA ALA A 541 -19.51 5.29 -38.86
C ALA A 541 -19.79 5.45 -37.36
N LYS A 542 -20.43 6.54 -36.91
CA LYS A 542 -20.72 6.79 -35.49
C LYS A 542 -22.15 6.45 -35.09
N TRP A 543 -23.15 6.72 -35.94
CA TRP A 543 -24.57 6.57 -35.63
C TRP A 543 -25.30 5.71 -36.65
N TRP A 544 -26.03 4.70 -36.19
CA TRP A 544 -26.76 3.74 -37.01
C TRP A 544 -28.24 3.62 -36.60
N CYS A 545 -29.14 3.53 -37.57
CA CYS A 545 -30.56 3.30 -37.36
C CYS A 545 -30.85 1.79 -37.34
N TYR A 546 -31.35 1.25 -36.23
CA TYR A 546 -31.71 -0.17 -36.11
C TYR A 546 -33.04 -0.33 -35.37
N LEU A 547 -33.99 -1.06 -35.96
CA LEU A 547 -35.36 -1.21 -35.47
C LEU A 547 -36.00 0.13 -35.08
N HIS A 548 -35.79 1.15 -35.92
CA HIS A 548 -36.27 2.52 -35.73
C HIS A 548 -35.67 3.28 -34.51
N GLU A 549 -34.62 2.75 -33.88
CA GLU A 549 -33.84 3.39 -32.81
C GLU A 549 -32.48 3.90 -33.29
N TRP A 550 -32.05 5.07 -32.80
CA TRP A 550 -30.69 5.59 -33.01
C TRP A 550 -29.66 4.92 -32.08
N ASN A 551 -28.64 4.31 -32.66
CA ASN A 551 -27.59 3.59 -31.95
C ASN A 551 -26.21 4.21 -32.21
N ASN A 552 -25.54 4.66 -31.15
CA ASN A 552 -24.19 5.23 -31.18
C ASN A 552 -23.15 4.11 -31.01
N CYS A 553 -22.13 4.04 -31.85
CA CYS A 553 -20.99 3.14 -31.63
C CYS A 553 -20.02 3.82 -30.64
N ILE A 554 -19.92 3.25 -29.43
CA ILE A 554 -19.03 3.65 -28.34
C ILE A 554 -18.29 2.42 -27.78
N ASP A 555 -17.29 2.61 -26.92
CA ASP A 555 -16.44 1.51 -26.41
C ASP A 555 -17.23 0.44 -25.61
N SER A 556 -18.41 0.78 -25.10
CA SER A 556 -19.33 -0.16 -24.43
C SER A 556 -20.27 -0.91 -25.39
N THR A 557 -20.25 -0.59 -26.68
CA THR A 557 -21.09 -1.24 -27.72
C THR A 557 -20.28 -2.01 -28.77
N ILE A 558 -18.96 -2.07 -28.64
CA ILE A 558 -18.10 -2.94 -29.48
C ILE A 558 -18.59 -4.40 -29.34
N GLY A 559 -18.72 -5.12 -30.45
CA GLY A 559 -19.31 -6.47 -30.53
C GLY A 559 -20.84 -6.53 -30.44
N THR A 560 -21.51 -5.44 -30.04
CA THR A 560 -22.97 -5.48 -29.81
C THR A 560 -23.80 -5.33 -31.10
N LYS A 561 -24.98 -5.96 -31.09
CA LYS A 561 -25.97 -6.01 -32.19
C LYS A 561 -25.49 -6.71 -33.47
N ILE A 562 -24.85 -7.89 -33.33
CA ILE A 562 -24.78 -8.91 -34.38
C ILE A 562 -26.21 -9.38 -34.71
N SER A 563 -26.81 -8.75 -35.72
CA SER A 563 -28.15 -9.06 -36.24
C SER A 563 -28.01 -9.58 -37.67
N ASN A 564 -28.49 -10.80 -37.92
CA ASN A 564 -28.46 -11.49 -39.22
C ASN A 564 -29.21 -10.73 -40.36
N ILE A 565 -29.84 -9.60 -40.03
CA ILE A 565 -30.65 -8.76 -40.92
C ILE A 565 -29.91 -7.44 -41.25
N SER A 566 -28.81 -7.11 -40.55
CA SER A 566 -28.27 -5.74 -40.49
C SER A 566 -26.97 -5.51 -41.25
N ASN A 567 -26.18 -6.56 -41.52
CA ASN A 567 -24.93 -6.52 -42.29
C ASN A 567 -23.84 -5.50 -41.86
N VAL A 568 -23.98 -4.88 -40.68
CA VAL A 568 -22.95 -4.05 -40.03
C VAL A 568 -22.81 -4.46 -38.56
N SER A 569 -21.67 -4.14 -37.95
CA SER A 569 -21.42 -4.30 -36.50
C SER A 569 -20.56 -3.15 -35.98
N CYS A 570 -20.65 -2.83 -34.69
CA CYS A 570 -19.79 -1.83 -34.05
C CYS A 570 -18.47 -2.50 -33.65
N VAL A 571 -17.37 -2.11 -34.30
CA VAL A 571 -16.09 -2.82 -34.29
C VAL A 571 -14.91 -1.85 -34.20
N GLY A 572 -13.71 -2.40 -33.98
CA GLY A 572 -12.46 -1.65 -33.86
C GLY A 572 -12.04 -1.37 -32.43
N VAL A 573 -10.93 -0.64 -32.30
CA VAL A 573 -10.26 -0.36 -31.02
C VAL A 573 -10.89 0.79 -30.25
N ILE A 574 -10.72 0.77 -28.93
CA ILE A 574 -11.16 1.83 -28.01
C ILE A 574 -10.79 3.23 -28.53
N GLY A 575 -11.77 4.13 -28.57
CA GLY A 575 -11.62 5.53 -29.00
C GLY A 575 -11.53 5.76 -30.51
N ASN A 576 -11.47 4.71 -31.34
CA ASN A 576 -11.56 4.79 -32.81
C ASN A 576 -12.46 3.66 -33.38
N ASN A 577 -13.51 3.36 -32.63
CA ASN A 577 -14.51 2.34 -32.92
C ASN A 577 -15.59 2.87 -33.89
N ALA A 578 -16.11 2.01 -34.78
CA ALA A 578 -17.06 2.42 -35.81
C ALA A 578 -18.01 1.31 -36.26
N TRP A 579 -19.22 1.69 -36.68
CA TRP A 579 -20.13 0.84 -37.44
C TRP A 579 -19.50 0.49 -38.80
N THR A 580 -19.14 -0.78 -38.99
CA THR A 580 -18.47 -1.29 -40.18
C THR A 580 -19.28 -2.42 -40.82
N PRO A 581 -19.41 -2.47 -42.16
CA PRO A 581 -20.06 -3.59 -42.85
C PRO A 581 -19.34 -4.93 -42.60
N ASN A 582 -20.10 -6.01 -42.39
CA ASN A 582 -19.54 -7.30 -41.95
C ASN A 582 -18.55 -7.93 -42.94
N PHE A 583 -18.57 -7.54 -44.22
CA PHE A 583 -17.60 -7.97 -45.24
C PHE A 583 -16.31 -7.13 -45.28
N LEU A 584 -16.21 -6.08 -44.46
CA LEU A 584 -15.03 -5.22 -44.28
C LEU A 584 -14.43 -5.32 -42.85
N ILE A 585 -15.06 -6.10 -41.98
CA ILE A 585 -14.53 -6.48 -40.67
C ILE A 585 -13.23 -7.25 -40.87
N LYS A 586 -12.22 -6.91 -40.06
CA LYS A 586 -10.95 -7.64 -39.97
C LYS A 586 -11.02 -8.62 -38.79
N PRO A 587 -10.27 -9.74 -38.80
CA PRO A 587 -10.16 -10.58 -37.61
C PRO A 587 -9.55 -9.82 -36.43
N GLU A 588 -9.95 -10.20 -35.22
CA GLU A 588 -9.63 -9.59 -33.92
C GLU A 588 -8.17 -9.09 -33.82
N ASN A 589 -7.21 -9.93 -34.18
CA ASN A 589 -5.77 -9.62 -34.14
C ASN A 589 -5.27 -8.47 -35.06
N GLN A 590 -6.16 -7.84 -35.84
CA GLN A 590 -5.89 -6.60 -36.58
C GLN A 590 -6.54 -5.35 -35.96
N TYR A 591 -7.19 -5.50 -34.81
CA TYR A 591 -7.70 -4.43 -33.95
C TYR A 591 -6.95 -4.44 -32.60
N SER A 592 -7.31 -5.36 -31.70
CA SER A 592 -6.74 -5.58 -30.38
C SER A 592 -6.90 -7.07 -30.02
N CYS A 593 -6.18 -7.54 -29.01
CA CYS A 593 -6.39 -8.86 -28.42
C CYS A 593 -6.45 -8.78 -26.88
N THR A 594 -6.46 -7.58 -26.30
CA THR A 594 -6.20 -7.35 -24.86
C THR A 594 -7.01 -6.20 -24.26
N ASP A 595 -8.19 -5.88 -24.80
CA ASP A 595 -9.03 -4.76 -24.32
C ASP A 595 -10.38 -5.21 -23.75
N GLY A 596 -10.63 -6.52 -23.67
CA GLY A 596 -11.85 -7.10 -23.10
C GLY A 596 -13.06 -6.90 -24.00
N LYS A 597 -12.87 -6.80 -25.31
CA LYS A 597 -13.90 -6.61 -26.32
C LYS A 597 -13.92 -7.74 -27.35
N ASP A 598 -14.99 -7.71 -28.12
CA ASP A 598 -15.22 -8.48 -29.34
C ASP A 598 -15.01 -7.47 -30.49
N ASN A 599 -13.75 -7.09 -30.74
CA ASN A 599 -13.40 -6.00 -31.66
C ASN A 599 -13.81 -6.30 -33.11
N ASP A 600 -14.00 -7.55 -33.50
CA ASP A 600 -14.47 -8.01 -34.82
C ASP A 600 -15.94 -8.48 -34.87
N ALA A 601 -16.66 -8.50 -33.73
CA ALA A 601 -18.06 -8.91 -33.63
C ALA A 601 -18.33 -10.36 -34.09
N ASN A 602 -17.45 -11.31 -33.70
CA ASN A 602 -17.66 -12.74 -33.87
C ASN A 602 -18.16 -13.46 -32.58
N GLY A 603 -18.00 -12.84 -31.41
CA GLY A 603 -18.62 -13.24 -30.13
C GLY A 603 -17.62 -13.60 -29.01
N PRO A 604 -16.65 -14.51 -29.25
CA PRO A 604 -15.40 -14.61 -28.50
C PRO A 604 -14.67 -13.27 -28.31
N ILE A 605 -13.87 -13.17 -27.26
CA ILE A 605 -13.08 -11.96 -26.91
C ILE A 605 -11.63 -12.34 -26.59
N ASP A 606 -10.69 -11.42 -26.81
CA ASP A 606 -9.28 -11.54 -26.41
C ASP A 606 -8.71 -12.99 -26.57
N CYS A 607 -8.37 -13.64 -25.44
CA CYS A 607 -7.77 -14.96 -25.36
C CYS A 607 -8.67 -16.12 -25.80
N ASP A 608 -9.99 -15.91 -25.91
CA ASP A 608 -10.95 -16.91 -26.33
C ASP A 608 -11.19 -16.91 -27.85
N ASP A 609 -10.97 -15.78 -28.53
CA ASP A 609 -11.00 -15.69 -29.99
C ASP A 609 -9.90 -16.54 -30.67
N LEU A 610 -10.19 -17.02 -31.88
CA LEU A 610 -9.33 -17.90 -32.66
C LEU A 610 -8.14 -17.18 -33.32
N ALA A 611 -8.30 -15.93 -33.75
CA ALA A 611 -7.26 -15.11 -34.35
C ALA A 611 -6.28 -14.57 -33.29
N CYS A 612 -6.75 -14.38 -32.05
CA CYS A 612 -5.95 -13.98 -30.90
C CYS A 612 -5.35 -15.15 -30.09
N LYS A 613 -5.54 -16.42 -30.46
CA LYS A 613 -4.85 -17.55 -29.80
C LYS A 613 -3.32 -17.45 -29.97
N PRO A 614 -2.51 -17.41 -28.89
CA PRO A 614 -1.06 -17.37 -28.99
C PRO A 614 -0.45 -18.55 -29.78
N VAL A 615 0.73 -18.28 -30.35
CA VAL A 615 1.51 -19.21 -31.19
C VAL A 615 2.96 -19.22 -30.72
N ILE A 616 3.47 -20.41 -30.41
CA ILE A 616 4.91 -20.63 -30.21
C ILE A 616 5.53 -21.04 -31.54
N LEU A 617 6.69 -20.49 -31.86
CA LEU A 617 7.61 -21.03 -32.86
C LEU A 617 9.03 -21.07 -32.29
N GLY A 618 9.93 -21.81 -32.93
CA GLY A 618 11.33 -21.85 -32.52
C GLY A 618 12.12 -22.93 -33.20
N ILE A 619 13.36 -23.11 -32.76
CA ILE A 619 14.31 -24.06 -33.30
C ILE A 619 14.93 -24.90 -32.17
N ALA A 620 14.92 -26.23 -32.34
CA ALA A 620 15.78 -27.13 -31.57
C ALA A 620 17.16 -27.26 -32.22
N ALA A 621 18.21 -26.97 -31.45
CA ALA A 621 19.59 -27.09 -31.87
C ALA A 621 20.48 -27.66 -30.76
N ASN A 622 21.55 -28.36 -31.12
CA ASN A 622 22.52 -28.88 -30.16
C ASN A 622 23.54 -27.80 -29.73
N GLN A 623 24.45 -28.16 -28.83
CA GLN A 623 25.52 -27.27 -28.34
C GLN A 623 26.46 -26.73 -29.44
N GLN A 624 26.49 -27.36 -30.62
CA GLN A 624 27.25 -26.94 -31.80
C GLN A 624 26.38 -26.12 -32.78
N ASN A 625 25.18 -25.68 -32.36
CA ASN A 625 24.18 -24.96 -33.15
C ASN A 625 23.65 -25.77 -34.37
N GLN A 626 23.92 -27.08 -34.42
CA GLN A 626 23.40 -27.97 -35.46
C GLN A 626 21.93 -28.26 -35.17
N ARG A 627 21.11 -28.31 -36.22
CA ARG A 627 19.66 -28.49 -36.10
C ARG A 627 19.31 -29.93 -35.71
N VAL A 628 18.42 -30.09 -34.73
CA VAL A 628 17.98 -31.41 -34.25
C VAL A 628 16.55 -31.65 -34.77
N PRO A 629 16.34 -32.54 -35.76
CA PRO A 629 15.01 -32.92 -36.22
C PRO A 629 14.35 -33.91 -35.26
N ASN A 630 13.06 -34.19 -35.45
CA ASN A 630 12.29 -35.22 -34.72
C ASN A 630 12.17 -35.04 -33.19
N VAL A 631 12.49 -33.86 -32.64
CA VAL A 631 12.26 -33.54 -31.22
C VAL A 631 10.75 -33.34 -31.00
N ASP A 632 10.17 -34.08 -30.05
CA ASP A 632 8.82 -33.85 -29.52
C ASP A 632 8.85 -32.63 -28.62
N VAL A 633 8.26 -31.52 -29.09
CA VAL A 633 8.07 -30.30 -28.32
C VAL A 633 6.63 -30.27 -27.83
N SER A 634 6.43 -30.71 -26.59
CA SER A 634 5.15 -30.84 -25.91
C SER A 634 4.93 -29.70 -24.92
N LEU A 635 3.82 -28.97 -25.08
CA LEU A 635 3.33 -27.95 -24.15
C LEU A 635 2.43 -28.60 -23.10
N ARG A 636 2.72 -28.41 -21.81
CA ARG A 636 2.04 -29.09 -20.71
C ARG A 636 1.54 -28.16 -19.60
N THR A 637 0.48 -28.62 -18.92
CA THR A 637 0.02 -28.09 -17.63
C THR A 637 0.08 -29.24 -16.63
N GLY A 638 0.95 -29.14 -15.62
CA GLY A 638 1.35 -30.29 -14.82
C GLY A 638 1.91 -31.41 -15.70
N LEU A 639 1.38 -32.63 -15.57
CA LEU A 639 1.78 -33.79 -16.39
C LEU A 639 1.06 -33.85 -17.75
N THR A 640 -0.07 -33.17 -17.90
CA THR A 640 -0.97 -33.27 -19.06
C THR A 640 -0.44 -32.51 -20.27
N ILE A 641 -0.40 -33.16 -21.44
CA ILE A 641 -0.09 -32.51 -22.72
C ILE A 641 -1.32 -31.72 -23.20
N VAL A 642 -1.12 -30.43 -23.46
CA VAL A 642 -2.15 -29.51 -23.98
C VAL A 642 -2.06 -29.40 -25.51
N LYS A 643 -0.82 -29.31 -26.02
CA LYS A 643 -0.47 -29.34 -27.44
C LYS A 643 0.92 -29.96 -27.59
N SER A 644 1.26 -30.46 -28.78
CA SER A 644 2.64 -30.79 -29.13
C SER A 644 2.92 -30.54 -30.62
N ALA A 645 4.19 -30.45 -30.97
CA ALA A 645 4.70 -30.41 -32.33
C ALA A 645 6.01 -31.22 -32.41
N ILE A 646 6.35 -31.72 -33.60
CA ILE A 646 7.63 -32.41 -33.84
C ILE A 646 8.50 -31.51 -34.73
N THR A 647 9.77 -31.32 -34.38
CA THR A 647 10.67 -30.45 -35.15
C THR A 647 10.96 -31.01 -36.55
N GLY A 648 10.86 -30.16 -37.57
CA GLY A 648 11.19 -30.50 -38.95
C GLY A 648 12.68 -30.71 -39.20
N GLN A 649 13.04 -30.99 -40.46
CA GLN A 649 14.43 -31.27 -40.88
C GLN A 649 15.42 -30.10 -40.62
N LEU A 650 14.92 -28.88 -40.40
CA LEU A 650 15.72 -27.70 -40.03
C LEU A 650 15.66 -27.40 -38.52
N GLY A 651 15.21 -28.35 -37.70
CA GLY A 651 15.02 -28.20 -36.25
C GLY A 651 13.86 -27.28 -35.86
N ASN A 652 13.15 -26.71 -36.82
CA ASN A 652 12.08 -25.75 -36.60
C ASN A 652 10.78 -26.43 -36.13
N TYR A 653 10.03 -25.78 -35.24
CA TYR A 653 8.69 -26.19 -34.83
C TYR A 653 7.73 -25.01 -34.72
N THR A 654 6.44 -25.30 -34.73
CA THR A 654 5.36 -24.34 -34.48
C THR A 654 4.26 -25.04 -33.68
N ILE A 655 3.78 -24.41 -32.60
CA ILE A 655 2.59 -24.82 -31.84
C ILE A 655 1.61 -23.66 -31.89
N SER A 656 0.39 -23.90 -32.38
CA SER A 656 -0.63 -22.86 -32.58
C SER A 656 -1.98 -23.22 -31.97
N GLN A 657 -2.89 -22.25 -31.94
CA GLN A 657 -4.21 -22.36 -31.29
C GLN A 657 -4.06 -22.78 -29.82
N ILE A 658 -3.17 -22.09 -29.10
CA ILE A 658 -2.92 -22.28 -27.68
C ILE A 658 -3.84 -21.32 -26.92
N ASN A 659 -4.39 -21.73 -25.78
CA ASN A 659 -5.07 -20.80 -24.88
C ASN A 659 -4.04 -19.96 -24.12
N CYS A 660 -4.45 -18.80 -23.60
CA CYS A 660 -3.59 -18.01 -22.73
C CYS A 660 -3.36 -18.70 -21.37
N GLY A 661 -2.21 -18.45 -20.75
CA GLY A 661 -1.86 -19.01 -19.44
C GLY A 661 -0.38 -19.38 -19.32
N THR A 662 -0.03 -20.00 -18.20
CA THR A 662 1.33 -20.47 -17.91
C THR A 662 1.44 -21.99 -18.13
N TYR A 663 2.49 -22.39 -18.85
CA TYR A 663 2.73 -23.75 -19.32
C TYR A 663 4.19 -24.15 -19.17
N ASN A 664 4.45 -25.45 -19.06
CA ASN A 664 5.78 -26.03 -19.21
C ASN A 664 5.95 -26.52 -20.65
N LEU A 665 6.83 -25.88 -21.42
CA LEU A 665 7.27 -26.34 -22.73
C LEU A 665 8.40 -27.36 -22.53
N ILE A 666 8.18 -28.60 -22.94
CA ILE A 666 9.11 -29.73 -22.77
C ILE A 666 9.52 -30.24 -24.14
N ALA A 667 10.81 -30.25 -24.44
CA ALA A 667 11.41 -30.75 -25.67
C ALA A 667 12.15 -32.06 -25.41
N SER A 668 11.76 -33.15 -26.08
CA SER A 668 12.23 -34.52 -25.83
C SER A 668 12.70 -35.21 -27.12
N HIS A 669 13.79 -35.97 -27.04
CA HIS A 669 14.34 -36.78 -28.15
C HIS A 669 15.03 -38.03 -27.58
N ALA A 670 15.24 -39.07 -28.38
CA ALA A 670 15.89 -40.29 -27.89
C ALA A 670 17.35 -40.05 -27.44
N ASP A 671 18.16 -39.38 -28.28
CA ASP A 671 19.59 -39.15 -28.01
C ASP A 671 19.90 -37.90 -27.15
N TYR A 672 18.89 -37.09 -26.79
CA TYR A 672 19.08 -35.80 -26.10
C TYR A 672 18.20 -35.68 -24.86
N LEU A 673 18.72 -35.00 -23.84
CA LEU A 673 18.05 -34.78 -22.57
C LEU A 673 16.80 -33.89 -22.72
N PRO A 674 15.72 -34.15 -21.96
CA PRO A 674 14.53 -33.31 -21.98
C PRO A 674 14.82 -31.87 -21.55
N ASN A 675 14.66 -30.90 -22.45
CA ASN A 675 14.77 -29.48 -22.13
C ASN A 675 13.38 -28.96 -21.69
N THR A 676 13.27 -28.39 -20.49
CA THR A 676 12.00 -27.86 -19.96
C THR A 676 12.13 -26.36 -19.69
N ARG A 677 11.14 -25.58 -20.15
CA ARG A 677 11.01 -24.14 -19.89
C ARG A 677 9.58 -23.81 -19.45
N THR A 678 9.41 -23.16 -18.30
CA THR A 678 8.13 -22.53 -17.93
C THR A 678 7.96 -21.24 -18.72
N ILE A 679 6.79 -21.06 -19.33
CA ILE A 679 6.47 -19.92 -20.18
C ILE A 679 5.04 -19.44 -19.91
N THR A 680 4.83 -18.12 -19.99
CA THR A 680 3.49 -17.52 -19.93
C THR A 680 3.15 -16.96 -21.30
N LEU A 681 1.94 -17.28 -21.77
CA LEU A 681 1.40 -16.85 -23.07
C LEU A 681 0.22 -15.90 -22.86
N SER A 682 0.36 -14.69 -23.37
CA SER A 682 -0.69 -13.67 -23.44
C SER A 682 -1.44 -13.74 -24.78
N SER A 683 -2.57 -13.02 -24.84
CA SER A 683 -3.39 -12.92 -26.04
C SER A 683 -2.63 -12.32 -27.22
N GLY A 684 -2.91 -12.80 -28.43
CA GLY A 684 -2.26 -12.41 -29.69
C GLY A 684 -0.76 -12.72 -29.77
N GLN A 685 -0.15 -13.30 -28.73
CA GLN A 685 1.30 -13.39 -28.62
C GLN A 685 1.90 -14.40 -29.60
N GLN A 686 2.80 -13.92 -30.46
CA GLN A 686 3.72 -14.75 -31.21
C GLN A 686 5.04 -14.88 -30.43
N ALA A 687 5.29 -16.04 -29.82
CA ALA A 687 6.44 -16.31 -28.99
C ALA A 687 7.52 -17.11 -29.75
N THR A 688 8.73 -16.57 -29.87
CA THR A 688 9.89 -17.29 -30.42
C THR A 688 10.73 -17.86 -29.29
N ILE A 689 10.90 -19.18 -29.24
CA ILE A 689 11.57 -19.90 -28.14
C ILE A 689 12.53 -20.95 -28.71
N ASP A 690 13.83 -20.71 -28.61
CA ASP A 690 14.84 -21.68 -29.08
C ASP A 690 15.25 -22.67 -27.97
N LEU A 691 15.43 -23.93 -28.37
CA LEU A 691 15.60 -25.09 -27.50
C LEU A 691 17.00 -25.67 -27.65
N ALA A 692 17.79 -25.59 -26.58
CA ALA A 692 19.14 -26.15 -26.54
C ALA A 692 19.08 -27.63 -26.13
N MET A 693 19.28 -28.52 -27.10
CA MET A 693 19.30 -29.96 -26.90
C MET A 693 20.70 -30.41 -26.46
N ILE A 694 20.83 -30.89 -25.22
CA ILE A 694 22.08 -31.45 -24.69
C ILE A 694 22.06 -32.95 -24.93
N LEU A 695 23.12 -33.49 -25.54
CA LEU A 695 23.21 -34.90 -25.89
C LEU A 695 23.26 -35.75 -24.60
N GLY A 696 22.51 -36.86 -24.53
CA GLY A 696 22.47 -37.75 -23.36
C GLY A 696 23.79 -38.50 -23.09
N THR A 697 24.79 -38.34 -23.95
CA THR A 697 26.17 -38.80 -23.77
C THR A 697 27.17 -37.64 -23.65
N SER A 698 26.68 -36.45 -23.28
CA SER A 698 27.53 -35.37 -22.78
C SER A 698 28.10 -35.76 -21.42
N CYS A 699 29.38 -35.48 -21.22
CA CYS A 699 30.13 -35.96 -20.06
C CYS A 699 30.10 -34.96 -18.92
N GLU A 700 30.00 -35.44 -17.68
CA GLU A 700 30.07 -34.64 -16.48
C GLU A 700 31.50 -34.61 -15.88
N PRO A 701 31.80 -33.65 -14.97
CA PRO A 701 33.11 -33.53 -14.34
C PRO A 701 33.56 -34.76 -13.54
N ASP A 702 32.62 -35.63 -13.13
CA ASP A 702 32.89 -36.89 -12.44
C ASP A 702 33.05 -38.10 -13.38
N CYS A 703 33.16 -37.84 -14.69
CA CYS A 703 33.28 -38.83 -15.78
C CYS A 703 32.04 -39.68 -16.06
N THR A 704 30.88 -39.35 -15.49
CA THR A 704 29.58 -39.93 -15.92
C THR A 704 29.07 -39.29 -17.21
N TYR A 705 27.98 -39.83 -17.79
CA TYR A 705 27.16 -39.04 -18.72
C TYR A 705 26.08 -38.29 -17.95
N PHE A 706 25.76 -37.07 -18.38
CA PHE A 706 24.68 -36.27 -17.78
C PHE A 706 23.37 -37.07 -17.78
N GLY A 707 22.86 -37.39 -16.58
CA GLY A 707 21.62 -38.13 -16.39
C GLY A 707 21.78 -39.64 -16.15
N ASP A 708 23.00 -40.19 -16.20
CA ASP A 708 23.31 -41.48 -15.60
C ASP A 708 24.18 -41.34 -14.34
N ASN A 709 24.63 -42.47 -13.79
CA ASN A 709 25.53 -42.54 -12.64
C ASN A 709 26.60 -43.62 -12.90
N ILE A 710 27.09 -43.65 -14.14
CA ILE A 710 28.01 -44.66 -14.68
C ILE A 710 29.18 -43.92 -15.31
N VAL A 711 30.39 -44.19 -14.83
CA VAL A 711 31.62 -43.60 -15.36
C VAL A 711 31.96 -44.23 -16.71
N HIS A 712 32.16 -43.41 -17.73
CA HIS A 712 32.50 -43.85 -19.09
C HIS A 712 33.94 -43.47 -19.44
N ALA A 713 34.73 -44.42 -19.92
CA ALA A 713 36.08 -44.17 -20.43
C ALA A 713 36.09 -43.21 -21.65
N SER A 714 34.95 -43.07 -22.33
CA SER A 714 34.73 -42.09 -23.40
C SER A 714 34.76 -40.64 -22.91
N CYS A 715 34.61 -40.38 -21.61
CA CYS A 715 34.56 -39.05 -21.02
C CYS A 715 35.92 -38.47 -20.64
N ASP A 716 36.99 -39.26 -20.73
CA ASP A 716 38.35 -38.82 -20.44
C ASP A 716 38.71 -37.53 -21.21
N THR A 717 39.23 -36.53 -20.49
CA THR A 717 39.57 -35.17 -20.95
C THR A 717 38.38 -34.29 -21.42
N LYS A 718 37.12 -34.69 -21.20
CA LYS A 718 35.92 -33.91 -21.57
C LYS A 718 35.28 -33.24 -20.34
N ASN A 719 34.85 -31.99 -20.48
CA ASN A 719 34.04 -31.24 -19.50
C ASN A 719 34.56 -31.29 -18.03
N GLY A 720 35.87 -31.35 -17.84
CA GLY A 720 36.49 -31.44 -16.50
C GLY A 720 36.75 -32.87 -16.00
N CYS A 721 36.13 -33.90 -16.58
CA CYS A 721 36.55 -35.28 -16.36
C CYS A 721 38.00 -35.47 -16.84
N THR A 722 38.82 -36.12 -16.03
CA THR A 722 40.15 -36.63 -16.41
C THR A 722 40.49 -37.79 -15.49
N PHE A 723 40.79 -38.95 -16.07
CA PHE A 723 41.27 -40.10 -15.30
C PHE A 723 42.75 -39.91 -14.96
N TYR A 724 43.23 -40.56 -13.88
CA TYR A 724 44.64 -40.48 -13.48
C TYR A 724 45.60 -40.96 -14.59
N ASP A 725 45.19 -41.99 -15.34
CA ASP A 725 45.88 -42.55 -16.49
C ASP A 725 44.96 -43.48 -17.31
N SER A 726 45.51 -44.16 -18.33
CA SER A 726 44.78 -45.13 -19.13
C SER A 726 44.39 -46.42 -18.39
N ILE A 727 45.04 -46.76 -17.27
CA ILE A 727 44.76 -47.96 -16.47
C ILE A 727 43.52 -47.72 -15.62
N SER A 728 43.51 -46.63 -14.85
CA SER A 728 42.37 -46.16 -14.07
C SER A 728 41.15 -45.90 -14.95
N ARG A 729 41.32 -45.29 -16.13
CA ARG A 729 40.26 -45.17 -17.15
C ARG A 729 39.65 -46.51 -17.55
N ALA A 730 40.48 -47.51 -17.88
CA ALA A 730 39.99 -48.82 -18.29
C ALA A 730 39.36 -49.62 -17.12
N ALA A 731 39.88 -49.45 -15.90
CA ALA A 731 39.37 -50.13 -14.70
C ALA A 731 38.03 -49.54 -14.20
N CYS A 732 37.81 -48.24 -14.42
CA CYS A 732 36.62 -47.51 -13.98
C CYS A 732 35.51 -47.36 -15.02
N ASP A 733 35.75 -47.77 -16.27
CA ASP A 733 34.70 -47.85 -17.28
C ASP A 733 33.51 -48.70 -16.78
N ASN A 734 32.28 -48.29 -17.08
CA ASN A 734 31.04 -48.94 -16.63
C ASN A 734 30.94 -49.12 -15.09
N SER A 735 31.51 -48.21 -14.30
CA SER A 735 31.54 -48.26 -12.82
C SER A 735 30.91 -46.99 -12.24
N GLN A 736 30.24 -47.02 -11.09
CA GLN A 736 29.69 -45.76 -10.54
C GLN A 736 30.79 -44.89 -9.91
N PRO A 737 30.63 -43.55 -9.83
CA PRO A 737 31.49 -42.67 -9.05
C PRO A 737 31.71 -43.19 -7.63
N GLY A 738 32.95 -43.06 -7.12
CA GLY A 738 33.31 -43.53 -5.78
C GLY A 738 33.46 -45.05 -5.63
N TRP A 739 33.15 -45.86 -6.65
CA TRP A 739 33.43 -47.31 -6.59
C TRP A 739 34.94 -47.59 -6.56
N ILE A 740 35.31 -48.65 -5.84
CA ILE A 740 36.70 -49.12 -5.76
C ILE A 740 36.97 -50.16 -6.85
N ARG A 741 38.10 -50.02 -7.54
CA ARG A 741 38.58 -50.92 -8.58
C ARG A 741 40.04 -51.31 -8.35
N ASP A 742 40.41 -52.50 -8.80
CA ASP A 742 41.81 -52.91 -8.82
C ASP A 742 42.58 -52.11 -9.89
N TYR A 743 43.65 -51.44 -9.47
CA TYR A 743 44.56 -50.72 -10.35
C TYR A 743 45.84 -51.51 -10.60
N SER A 744 46.33 -52.23 -9.59
CA SER A 744 47.46 -53.16 -9.72
C SER A 744 47.41 -54.26 -8.65
N ALA A 745 48.43 -55.14 -8.64
CA ALA A 745 48.62 -56.11 -7.57
C ALA A 745 48.74 -55.46 -6.17
N THR A 746 49.23 -54.22 -6.08
CA THR A 746 49.51 -53.53 -4.81
C THR A 746 48.66 -52.28 -4.58
N HIS A 747 47.90 -51.80 -5.57
CA HIS A 747 47.12 -50.56 -5.48
C HIS A 747 45.68 -50.74 -6.00
N TYR A 748 44.75 -49.96 -5.43
CA TYR A 748 43.38 -49.79 -5.91
C TYR A 748 43.17 -48.34 -6.39
N VAL A 749 42.10 -48.11 -7.15
CA VAL A 749 41.66 -46.77 -7.57
C VAL A 749 40.22 -46.53 -7.17
N VAL A 750 39.84 -45.26 -6.98
CA VAL A 750 38.46 -44.82 -6.71
C VAL A 750 37.94 -44.11 -7.95
N CYS A 751 36.83 -44.59 -8.51
CA CYS A 751 36.31 -44.13 -9.79
C CYS A 751 35.69 -42.72 -9.73
N ALA A 752 35.51 -42.13 -10.91
CA ALA A 752 35.62 -40.70 -11.22
C ALA A 752 37.10 -40.26 -11.36
N SER A 753 37.78 -39.89 -10.27
CA SER A 753 39.04 -39.12 -10.36
C SER A 753 40.11 -39.45 -9.30
N GLY A 754 39.99 -40.56 -8.55
CA GLY A 754 40.95 -40.89 -7.50
C GLY A 754 42.35 -41.25 -8.04
N ALA A 755 43.40 -40.70 -7.43
CA ALA A 755 44.76 -41.20 -7.64
C ALA A 755 44.91 -42.62 -7.02
N PRO A 756 45.65 -43.55 -7.64
CA PRO A 756 45.84 -44.91 -7.13
C PRO A 756 46.39 -44.95 -5.70
N GLN A 757 45.72 -45.69 -4.82
CA GLN A 757 46.07 -45.82 -3.40
C GLN A 757 46.62 -47.21 -3.09
N PRO A 758 47.62 -47.36 -2.19
CA PRO A 758 48.09 -48.66 -1.75
C PRO A 758 46.96 -49.51 -1.18
N LYS A 759 46.92 -50.80 -1.53
CA LYS A 759 46.00 -51.78 -0.93
C LYS A 759 46.34 -51.95 0.54
N VAL A 760 45.52 -51.34 1.41
CA VAL A 760 45.63 -51.52 2.86
C VAL A 760 45.28 -52.97 3.20
N GLU A 761 46.16 -53.65 3.92
CA GLU A 761 45.98 -55.04 4.35
C GLU A 761 44.67 -55.20 5.14
N ILE A 762 43.71 -55.96 4.59
CA ILE A 762 42.39 -56.16 5.20
C ILE A 762 42.53 -57.15 6.36
N LYS A 763 42.76 -56.63 7.57
CA LYS A 763 43.00 -57.45 8.78
C LYS A 763 41.75 -58.16 9.33
N ALA A 764 40.57 -57.91 8.75
CA ALA A 764 39.35 -58.65 9.05
C ALA A 764 38.40 -58.64 7.84
N SER A 765 37.96 -59.82 7.41
CA SER A 765 36.93 -60.02 6.39
C SER A 765 35.71 -60.70 7.03
N VAL A 766 34.51 -60.19 6.76
CA VAL A 766 33.24 -60.84 7.14
C VAL A 766 32.52 -61.26 5.86
N SER A 767 32.14 -62.53 5.79
CA SER A 767 31.34 -63.13 4.72
C SER A 767 30.11 -63.81 5.33
N CYS A 768 29.02 -63.86 4.57
CA CYS A 768 27.78 -64.50 4.96
C CYS A 768 27.51 -65.65 4.00
N ASP A 769 27.36 -66.88 4.50
CA ASP A 769 27.09 -68.07 3.67
C ASP A 769 25.65 -68.04 3.09
N SER A 770 24.75 -67.30 3.74
CA SER A 770 23.48 -66.82 3.21
C SER A 770 23.08 -65.53 3.92
N GLY A 771 22.08 -64.81 3.38
CA GLY A 771 21.61 -63.53 3.93
C GLY A 771 22.31 -62.30 3.35
N THR A 772 21.96 -61.12 3.86
CA THR A 772 22.49 -59.82 3.44
C THR A 772 23.53 -59.31 4.44
N LEU A 773 24.69 -58.88 3.94
CA LEU A 773 25.72 -58.24 4.77
C LEU A 773 25.32 -56.79 5.11
N ILE A 774 24.75 -56.59 6.30
CA ILE A 774 24.46 -55.25 6.83
C ILE A 774 25.76 -54.63 7.34
N LYS A 775 26.13 -53.48 6.77
CA LYS A 775 27.34 -52.72 7.13
C LYS A 775 26.96 -51.36 7.69
N VAL A 776 27.12 -51.17 9.00
CA VAL A 776 26.97 -49.87 9.67
C VAL A 776 28.35 -49.23 9.82
N THR A 777 28.47 -47.95 9.47
CA THR A 777 29.70 -47.16 9.66
C THR A 777 29.38 -45.92 10.49
N ARG A 778 30.17 -45.66 11.54
CA ARG A 778 30.10 -44.42 12.32
C ARG A 778 31.50 -43.88 12.63
N ILE A 779 31.62 -42.56 12.73
CA ILE A 779 32.76 -41.95 13.43
C ILE A 779 32.49 -42.06 14.93
N VAL A 780 33.47 -42.53 15.69
CA VAL A 780 33.43 -42.62 17.16
C VAL A 780 34.72 -42.03 17.74
N LEU A 781 34.68 -41.51 18.95
CA LEU A 781 35.88 -41.07 19.65
C LEU A 781 36.51 -42.25 20.39
N TYR A 782 37.71 -42.65 19.99
CA TYR A 782 38.52 -43.65 20.67
C TYR A 782 39.82 -42.99 21.17
N ASN A 783 40.08 -43.06 22.48
CA ASN A 783 41.19 -42.38 23.14
C ASN A 783 41.31 -40.88 22.75
N GLY A 784 40.17 -40.18 22.71
CA GLY A 784 40.08 -38.76 22.36
C GLY A 784 40.28 -38.42 20.88
N LYS A 785 40.41 -39.41 19.98
CA LYS A 785 40.59 -39.21 18.54
C LYS A 785 39.40 -39.78 17.73
N PRO A 786 38.93 -39.09 16.68
CA PRO A 786 37.89 -39.64 15.82
C PRO A 786 38.42 -40.81 15.00
N VAL A 787 37.77 -41.96 15.09
CA VAL A 787 38.08 -43.17 14.32
C VAL A 787 36.82 -43.70 13.62
N LYS A 788 37.01 -44.33 12.45
CA LYS A 788 35.93 -44.87 11.63
C LYS A 788 35.61 -46.31 12.07
N LEU A 789 34.64 -46.47 12.96
CA LEU A 789 34.13 -47.78 13.35
C LEU A 789 33.25 -48.34 12.22
N VAL A 790 33.52 -49.58 11.82
CA VAL A 790 32.71 -50.35 10.88
C VAL A 790 32.22 -51.59 11.61
N VAL A 791 30.90 -51.75 11.68
CA VAL A 791 30.23 -52.96 12.18
C VAL A 791 29.62 -53.66 10.97
N ALA A 792 29.88 -54.97 10.84
CA ALA A 792 29.35 -55.79 9.76
C ALA A 792 28.68 -57.03 10.37
N ALA A 793 27.46 -57.34 9.93
CA ALA A 793 26.68 -58.47 10.40
C ALA A 793 25.90 -59.10 9.24
N CYS A 794 25.56 -60.38 9.35
CA CYS A 794 24.69 -61.09 8.42
C CYS A 794 23.23 -60.99 8.90
N SER A 795 22.29 -60.84 7.97
CA SER A 795 20.84 -60.74 8.21
C SER A 795 20.03 -61.58 7.23
#